data_AF-A0A9P4DRD2-F1
#
_entry.id   AF-A0A9P4DRD2-F1
#
_cell.length_a   1.000
_cell.length_b   1.000
_cell.length_c   1.000
_cell.angle_alpha   90.00
_cell.angle_beta   90.00
_cell.angle_gamma   90.00
#
_symmetry.space_group_name_H-M   'P 1'
#
loop_
_entity.id
_entity.type
_entity.pdbx_description
1 polymer ?
#
loop_
_entity_poly.entity_id
_entity_poly.type
_entity_poly.pdbx_seq_one_letter_code
_entity_poly.pdbx_strand_id
1 'polypeptide(L)'
;MSRNRQPPPWALWDLAHCSCTAGGNRPRLFHSLKATDRVALPTDFIFTLLTTTTMKPTPFCRSLLYACLAAALISAAEAKTLQLYILTGQSNSLGAVKGSPASVEMLEQYKSDGSTKFWHNNFNKNTGNSVDYNPPPSSSWGSVAPQVCGTAASSYNCMGPEYGFAAVMERKGWSLGGPSSGNADMGIVKASLDGGGNSYWNKGTNAYNAVVETVMKACENALANNYDKVEIMGVMYLQGESNTAAESNNVANSLLTFLDNLQRDVAQEGVDVSRLTEHQAILGEQAKWNTTNVTNAETGDVTGGFNGNEGSSGTTREQQEALARANDQMGWVPTRDLAKITSGDSMGVHYDGKSQITIGARYAYEAARLAGYDVGTVRSGNYDAVLSSTEAWMNGKLPMDSVAVWDVASSAKDNMVSSAAGINATLYGIRIEDTYLNTITIRGVAADGSSAPSMQDGHLILGSGGIDIAAGKNLTIASALELQGTQQWDIAGGSTLSIRGNSSSGNHQLTFITGTGDVAIRNSTLVESPSGVARVEVNTYLSATAPAFTGSWFIGPGVEMTMNGTGSQTAGSGWGTGTVTLQGATVLAGWENAGNTWNNRFILEEGTLSSFGGSSNTAGKVLTLDGEISGKGTLAKTTNNTLVLAHANTYEGGTQVNGGALQLGNKGALGNGTAAVNVGGTLNLNHYNVSNIIRLAGGEVLNWGTAARVEIAHQVVWANQHLAGTLTLSDGSRILAGNSMTVGTGDGLTVGNFTVELSSMNLVEGGEGLAAIIMTGGTLNLLNGLTLDISGIANAADTMSFKIMDISGGTLEGLSSAEDFSMADAAHDWNVLDYDTSTGIVTLSVPEPSSALLGLLGMAALLTMRRRG
;
A
#
# COMPACT_ATOMS: atom_id res chain seq x y z
N MET A 1 -8.91 37.56 39.59
CA MET A 1 -8.40 37.51 38.21
C MET A 1 -7.35 36.42 38.14
N SER A 2 -7.71 35.20 37.75
CA SER A 2 -6.74 34.11 37.69
C SER A 2 -7.13 33.04 36.67
N ARG A 3 -6.36 33.06 35.58
CA ARG A 3 -5.71 31.96 34.86
C ARG A 3 -6.54 30.73 34.46
N ASN A 4 -6.76 30.67 33.15
CA ASN A 4 -6.97 29.50 32.30
C ASN A 4 -5.96 28.37 32.57
N ARG A 5 -6.49 27.15 32.74
CA ARG A 5 -5.91 25.87 32.29
C ARG A 5 -7.05 24.97 31.81
N GLN A 6 -6.96 24.52 30.56
CA GLN A 6 -7.46 23.21 30.08
C GLN A 6 -6.37 22.15 30.39
N PRO A 7 -6.56 20.80 30.34
CA PRO A 7 -7.56 19.96 29.58
C PRO A 7 -8.01 18.66 30.38
N PRO A 8 -8.41 17.47 29.84
CA PRO A 8 -9.43 17.01 28.85
C PRO A 8 -10.42 15.92 29.45
N PRO A 9 -10.93 14.82 28.78
CA PRO A 9 -12.37 14.47 28.81
C PRO A 9 -12.70 13.00 29.21
N TRP A 10 -13.45 12.75 30.29
CA TRP A 10 -14.22 11.50 30.48
C TRP A 10 -15.12 11.56 31.72
N ALA A 11 -16.20 10.76 31.68
CA ALA A 11 -17.16 10.42 32.74
C ALA A 11 -18.31 11.40 33.03
N LEU A 12 -19.49 11.11 32.49
CA LEU A 12 -20.78 11.46 33.10
C LEU A 12 -21.76 10.29 32.88
N TRP A 13 -21.77 9.35 33.81
CA TRP A 13 -22.94 8.58 34.19
C TRP A 13 -23.09 8.76 35.69
N ASP A 14 -24.12 9.48 36.15
CA ASP A 14 -24.59 9.33 37.52
C ASP A 14 -26.10 9.57 37.63
N LEU A 15 -26.76 8.59 38.23
CA LEU A 15 -28.21 8.42 38.37
C LEU A 15 -28.74 9.26 39.54
N ALA A 16 -29.65 10.20 39.25
CA ALA A 16 -30.39 10.92 40.29
C ALA A 16 -31.51 10.04 40.88
N HIS A 17 -31.33 9.63 42.13
CA HIS A 17 -32.39 9.12 43.01
C HIS A 17 -33.38 10.24 43.36
N CYS A 18 -34.69 10.01 43.19
CA CYS A 18 -35.75 10.85 43.77
C CYS A 18 -36.49 10.10 44.87
N SER A 19 -36.43 10.65 46.08
CA SER A 19 -37.16 10.23 47.27
C SER A 19 -38.59 10.79 47.26
N CYS A 20 -39.55 9.96 47.70
CA CYS A 20 -40.96 10.33 47.85
C CYS A 20 -41.21 11.07 49.19
N THR A 21 -41.92 12.20 49.16
CA THR A 21 -42.70 12.71 50.29
C THR A 21 -44.06 13.22 49.83
N ALA A 22 -45.11 12.82 50.55
CA ALA A 22 -46.52 13.07 50.27
C ALA A 22 -46.98 14.46 50.76
N GLY A 23 -47.89 15.11 50.02
CA GLY A 23 -48.61 16.31 50.44
C GLY A 23 -49.36 16.97 49.28
N GLY A 24 -50.68 17.12 49.38
CA GLY A 24 -51.58 17.35 48.25
C GLY A 24 -51.84 18.81 47.81
N ASN A 25 -52.25 18.97 46.54
CA ASN A 25 -53.38 19.78 46.04
C ASN A 25 -53.41 19.75 44.49
N ARG A 26 -54.62 19.80 43.90
CA ARG A 26 -54.89 19.66 42.45
C ARG A 26 -54.54 20.94 41.61
N PRO A 27 -54.80 21.00 40.29
CA PRO A 27 -53.81 20.95 39.21
C PRO A 27 -53.59 22.32 38.53
N ARG A 28 -52.44 22.50 37.84
CA ARG A 28 -52.30 23.55 36.82
C ARG A 28 -51.87 22.92 35.50
N LEU A 29 -52.77 22.98 34.53
CA LEU A 29 -52.45 22.80 33.11
C LEU A 29 -51.37 23.81 32.71
N PHE A 30 -50.29 23.32 32.10
CA PHE A 30 -49.45 24.15 31.24
C PHE A 30 -49.53 23.61 29.82
N HIS A 31 -50.13 24.44 28.97
CA HIS A 31 -49.97 24.44 27.52
C HIS A 31 -48.55 24.93 27.16
N SER A 32 -48.09 24.52 25.97
CA SER A 32 -46.92 25.00 25.22
C SER A 32 -45.68 24.09 25.27
N LEU A 33 -45.67 23.10 24.37
CA LEU A 33 -44.45 22.67 23.69
C LEU A 33 -44.65 22.93 22.20
N LYS A 34 -43.75 23.76 21.63
CA LYS A 34 -43.66 24.00 20.18
C LYS A 34 -43.13 22.73 19.51
N ALA A 35 -43.70 22.38 18.37
CA ALA A 35 -43.28 21.27 17.53
C ALA A 35 -41.97 21.59 16.80
N THR A 36 -40.81 21.47 17.47
CA THR A 36 -39.51 21.39 16.78
C THR A 36 -38.45 20.53 17.48
N ASP A 37 -38.66 20.01 18.69
CA ASP A 37 -37.66 19.15 19.33
C ASP A 37 -38.05 17.67 19.21
N ARG A 38 -37.44 16.96 18.24
CA ARG A 38 -37.52 15.50 18.12
C ARG A 38 -36.65 14.85 19.20
N VAL A 39 -37.25 14.47 20.33
CA VAL A 39 -36.60 13.57 21.29
C VAL A 39 -36.84 12.14 20.85
N ALA A 40 -35.81 11.48 20.30
CA ALA A 40 -35.81 10.04 20.14
C ALA A 40 -35.77 9.39 21.53
N LEU A 41 -36.86 8.74 21.95
CA LEU A 41 -36.85 7.93 23.16
C LEU A 41 -36.22 6.57 22.83
N PRO A 42 -35.14 6.15 23.54
CA PRO A 42 -34.58 4.82 23.38
C PRO A 42 -35.62 3.77 23.82
N THR A 43 -35.71 2.67 23.07
CA THR A 43 -36.56 1.50 23.36
C THR A 43 -36.36 0.93 24.78
N ASP A 44 -35.21 1.18 25.41
CA ASP A 44 -34.89 0.75 26.78
C ASP A 44 -35.68 1.50 27.88
N PHE A 45 -36.19 2.70 27.58
CA PHE A 45 -36.97 3.48 28.55
C PHE A 45 -38.38 2.88 28.76
N ILE A 46 -38.92 2.18 27.75
CA ILE A 46 -40.26 1.58 27.78
C ILE A 46 -40.26 0.29 28.60
N PHE A 47 -39.16 -0.46 28.62
CA PHE A 47 -39.07 -1.72 29.39
C PHE A 47 -38.90 -1.50 30.90
N THR A 48 -38.30 -0.37 31.30
CA THR A 48 -38.01 -0.09 32.72
C THR A 48 -39.27 0.28 33.53
N LEU A 49 -40.30 0.84 32.89
CA LEU A 49 -41.54 1.22 33.58
C LEU A 49 -42.47 0.02 33.90
N LEU A 50 -42.27 -1.12 33.23
CA LEU A 50 -43.14 -2.30 33.37
C LEU A 50 -42.68 -3.30 34.45
N THR A 51 -41.46 -3.17 34.97
CA THR A 51 -40.88 -4.16 35.90
C THR A 51 -40.58 -3.62 37.30
N THR A 52 -40.72 -2.31 37.54
CA THR A 52 -40.40 -1.71 38.84
C THR A 52 -41.48 -0.73 39.31
N THR A 53 -42.63 -1.22 39.76
CA THR A 53 -43.47 -0.52 40.76
C THR A 53 -44.51 -1.46 41.37
N THR A 54 -44.51 -1.55 42.69
CA THR A 54 -45.47 -2.29 43.53
C THR A 54 -46.83 -1.57 43.64
N MET A 55 -47.40 -1.09 42.54
CA MET A 55 -48.78 -0.58 42.50
C MET A 55 -49.55 -1.16 41.32
N LYS A 56 -50.61 -1.92 41.62
CA LYS A 56 -51.59 -2.38 40.61
C LYS A 56 -52.30 -1.15 40.02
N PRO A 57 -52.17 -0.83 38.72
CA PRO A 57 -52.91 0.27 38.12
C PRO A 57 -54.39 -0.08 38.04
N THR A 58 -55.26 0.89 38.32
CA THR A 58 -56.72 0.75 38.15
C THR A 58 -57.07 0.48 36.68
N PRO A 59 -58.24 -0.13 36.38
CA PRO A 59 -58.64 -0.45 35.00
C PRO A 59 -58.56 0.75 34.06
N PHE A 60 -58.90 1.95 34.56
CA PHE A 60 -58.86 3.21 33.81
C PHE A 60 -57.44 3.62 33.42
N CYS A 61 -56.45 3.47 34.32
CA CYS A 61 -55.05 3.77 34.01
C CYS A 61 -54.47 2.77 33.00
N ARG A 62 -54.87 1.49 33.05
CA ARG A 62 -54.50 0.51 32.01
C ARG A 62 -55.09 0.89 30.66
N SER A 63 -56.38 1.24 30.59
CA SER A 63 -57.02 1.65 29.33
C SER A 63 -56.38 2.90 28.73
N LEU A 64 -56.00 3.88 29.55
CA LEU A 64 -55.30 5.08 29.09
C LEU A 64 -53.87 4.78 28.62
N LEU A 65 -53.13 3.91 29.33
CA LEU A 65 -51.79 3.49 28.93
C LEU A 65 -51.83 2.67 27.64
N TYR A 66 -52.82 1.78 27.48
CA TYR A 66 -53.05 1.03 26.24
C TYR A 66 -53.52 1.94 25.10
N ALA A 67 -54.31 2.98 25.36
CA ALA A 67 -54.69 3.96 24.35
C ALA A 67 -53.51 4.87 23.96
N CYS A 68 -52.63 5.23 24.89
CA CYS A 68 -51.41 5.97 24.62
C CYS A 68 -50.33 5.10 23.93
N LEU A 69 -50.19 3.83 24.31
CA LEU A 69 -49.33 2.87 23.58
C LEU A 69 -49.91 2.55 22.21
N ALA A 70 -51.23 2.39 22.07
CA ALA A 70 -51.86 2.21 20.76
C ALA A 70 -51.72 3.48 19.91
N ALA A 71 -51.90 4.68 20.47
CA ALA A 71 -51.67 5.94 19.75
C ALA A 71 -50.18 6.14 19.40
N ALA A 72 -49.25 5.73 20.27
CA ALA A 72 -47.81 5.77 20.02
C ALA A 72 -47.34 4.68 19.03
N LEU A 73 -48.02 3.53 18.98
CA LEU A 73 -47.81 2.47 17.99
C LEU A 73 -48.51 2.77 16.65
N ILE A 74 -49.55 3.61 16.66
CA ILE A 74 -50.28 4.09 15.46
C ILE A 74 -49.59 5.31 14.82
N SER A 75 -48.59 5.92 15.47
CA SER A 75 -47.79 7.01 14.88
C SER A 75 -46.29 6.78 15.02
N ALA A 76 -45.74 5.99 14.10
CA ALA A 76 -44.42 6.20 13.47
C ALA A 76 -44.17 5.12 12.40
N ALA A 77 -45.14 4.87 11.50
CA ALA A 77 -44.73 4.38 10.20
C ALA A 77 -44.03 5.59 9.54
N GLU A 78 -42.72 5.48 9.34
CA GLU A 78 -41.96 6.51 8.65
C GLU A 78 -42.55 6.66 7.24
N ALA A 79 -42.94 7.88 6.86
CA ALA A 79 -43.50 8.13 5.54
C ALA A 79 -42.49 7.71 4.48
N LYS A 80 -42.90 6.85 3.55
CA LYS A 80 -42.01 6.29 2.54
C LYS A 80 -41.83 7.30 1.40
N THR A 81 -40.62 7.83 1.27
CA THR A 81 -40.30 8.85 0.27
C THR A 81 -39.48 8.27 -0.88
N LEU A 82 -39.81 8.65 -2.11
CA LEU A 82 -38.98 8.44 -3.30
C LEU A 82 -38.32 9.75 -3.71
N GLN A 83 -36.99 9.82 -3.66
CA GLN A 83 -36.21 10.93 -4.17
C GLN A 83 -35.73 10.61 -5.58
N LEU A 84 -35.93 11.48 -6.56
CA LEU A 84 -35.50 11.19 -7.93
C LEU A 84 -34.87 12.37 -8.66
N TYR A 85 -33.93 12.05 -9.55
CA TYR A 85 -33.42 12.97 -10.57
C TYR A 85 -34.10 12.70 -11.91
N ILE A 86 -34.37 13.77 -12.66
CA ILE A 86 -34.87 13.70 -14.03
C ILE A 86 -33.66 13.73 -14.98
N LEU A 87 -33.45 12.70 -15.79
CA LEU A 87 -32.45 12.67 -16.86
C LEU A 87 -33.10 13.03 -18.19
N THR A 88 -32.67 14.12 -18.80
CA THR A 88 -33.13 14.52 -20.14
C THR A 88 -32.00 15.11 -20.97
N GLY A 89 -32.24 15.25 -22.27
CA GLY A 89 -31.31 15.82 -23.22
C GLY A 89 -31.34 15.09 -24.56
N GLN A 90 -30.33 15.34 -25.38
CA GLN A 90 -30.26 14.77 -26.72
C GLN A 90 -29.49 13.43 -26.75
N SER A 91 -28.86 13.10 -27.88
CA SER A 91 -28.30 11.79 -28.19
C SER A 91 -27.37 11.22 -27.12
N ASN A 92 -26.49 12.03 -26.51
CA ASN A 92 -25.60 11.56 -25.45
C ASN A 92 -26.31 11.34 -24.11
N SER A 93 -27.42 12.03 -23.84
CA SER A 93 -28.32 11.73 -22.71
C SER A 93 -29.11 10.44 -22.95
N LEU A 94 -29.53 10.23 -24.21
CA LEU A 94 -30.20 9.00 -24.62
C LEU A 94 -29.26 7.79 -24.50
N GLY A 95 -27.97 7.93 -24.84
CA GLY A 95 -26.94 6.91 -24.64
C GLY A 95 -26.12 6.62 -25.89
N ALA A 96 -25.39 5.50 -25.93
CA ALA A 96 -24.48 5.10 -27.03
C ALA A 96 -25.19 4.74 -28.36
N VAL A 97 -26.07 5.60 -28.87
CA VAL A 97 -27.09 5.43 -29.92
C VAL A 97 -26.58 5.01 -31.32
N LYS A 98 -25.27 4.78 -31.49
CA LYS A 98 -24.65 4.33 -32.74
C LYS A 98 -23.83 3.03 -32.59
N GLY A 99 -24.04 2.26 -31.52
CA GLY A 99 -23.67 0.85 -31.48
C GLY A 99 -22.33 0.50 -30.82
N SER A 100 -21.80 1.33 -29.93
CA SER A 100 -20.62 0.99 -29.11
C SER A 100 -21.01 0.81 -27.63
N PRO A 101 -21.47 -0.39 -27.23
CA PRO A 101 -21.76 -0.65 -25.82
C PRO A 101 -20.48 -0.70 -24.98
N ALA A 102 -20.67 -0.51 -23.67
CA ALA A 102 -19.66 -0.94 -22.71
C ALA A 102 -19.44 -2.45 -22.85
N SER A 103 -18.23 -2.93 -22.53
CA SER A 103 -17.96 -4.36 -22.57
C SER A 103 -18.83 -5.10 -21.54
N VAL A 104 -19.03 -6.40 -21.74
CA VAL A 104 -19.81 -7.23 -20.81
C VAL A 104 -19.23 -7.19 -19.41
N GLU A 105 -17.90 -7.16 -19.30
CA GLU A 105 -17.18 -7.08 -18.03
C GLU A 105 -17.47 -5.76 -17.32
N MET A 106 -17.49 -4.64 -18.05
CA MET A 106 -17.83 -3.34 -17.46
C MET A 106 -19.30 -3.22 -17.09
N LEU A 107 -20.20 -3.77 -17.90
CA LEU A 107 -21.62 -3.81 -17.56
C LEU A 107 -21.85 -4.62 -16.29
N GLU A 108 -21.20 -5.77 -16.15
CA GLU A 108 -21.32 -6.57 -14.92
C GLU A 108 -20.63 -5.89 -13.74
N GLN A 109 -19.48 -5.23 -13.95
CA GLN A 109 -18.81 -4.45 -12.91
C GLN A 109 -19.77 -3.37 -12.39
N TYR A 110 -20.30 -2.50 -13.25
CA TYR A 110 -21.14 -1.34 -12.88
C TYR A 110 -22.65 -1.64 -12.88
N LYS A 111 -23.02 -2.90 -12.70
CA LYS A 111 -24.42 -3.30 -12.65
C LYS A 111 -25.09 -2.75 -11.39
N SER A 112 -26.28 -2.20 -11.56
CA SER A 112 -27.10 -1.76 -10.43
C SER A 112 -27.54 -2.95 -9.58
N ASP A 113 -27.50 -2.80 -8.25
CA ASP A 113 -28.03 -3.77 -7.29
C ASP A 113 -29.57 -3.68 -7.13
N GLY A 114 -30.19 -2.69 -7.77
CA GLY A 114 -31.63 -2.45 -7.79
C GLY A 114 -32.15 -1.56 -6.64
N SER A 115 -31.27 -1.02 -5.81
CA SER A 115 -31.63 0.01 -4.83
C SER A 115 -31.97 1.34 -5.52
N THR A 116 -31.34 1.67 -6.65
CA THR A 116 -31.78 2.77 -7.52
C THR A 116 -32.95 2.34 -8.40
N LYS A 117 -34.11 3.00 -8.24
CA LYS A 117 -35.29 2.78 -9.09
C LYS A 117 -35.13 3.48 -10.43
N PHE A 118 -35.69 2.88 -11.48
CA PHE A 118 -35.58 3.40 -12.83
C PHE A 118 -36.94 3.43 -13.53
N TRP A 119 -37.23 4.57 -14.15
CA TRP A 119 -38.39 4.79 -15.01
C TRP A 119 -37.92 5.49 -16.29
N HIS A 120 -38.38 5.03 -17.45
CA HIS A 120 -38.00 5.64 -18.72
C HIS A 120 -39.12 5.68 -19.75
N ASN A 121 -39.11 6.73 -20.56
CA ASN A 121 -39.89 6.85 -21.77
C ASN A 121 -39.22 7.87 -22.69
N ASN A 122 -38.19 7.40 -23.40
CA ASN A 122 -37.48 8.19 -24.39
C ASN A 122 -38.34 8.35 -25.66
N PHE A 123 -38.14 9.41 -26.44
CA PHE A 123 -39.14 9.83 -27.42
C PHE A 123 -38.55 10.33 -28.73
N ASN A 124 -39.38 10.32 -29.79
CA ASN A 124 -39.03 10.84 -31.10
C ASN A 124 -39.34 12.34 -31.20
N LYS A 125 -38.37 13.15 -31.61
CA LYS A 125 -38.52 14.61 -31.69
C LYS A 125 -39.69 15.10 -32.56
N ASN A 126 -40.02 14.38 -33.63
CA ASN A 126 -41.02 14.81 -34.61
C ASN A 126 -42.44 14.46 -34.17
N THR A 127 -42.62 13.31 -33.50
CA THR A 127 -43.95 12.81 -33.13
C THR A 127 -44.26 12.97 -31.65
N GLY A 128 -43.24 13.15 -30.80
CA GLY A 128 -43.39 13.10 -29.33
C GLY A 128 -43.66 11.69 -28.78
N ASN A 129 -43.94 10.72 -29.65
CA ASN A 129 -44.23 9.36 -29.25
C ASN A 129 -42.97 8.65 -28.76
N SER A 130 -43.18 7.67 -27.89
CA SER A 130 -42.12 6.74 -27.50
C SER A 130 -41.46 6.13 -28.73
N VAL A 131 -40.15 5.92 -28.63
CA VAL A 131 -39.40 5.12 -29.59
C VAL A 131 -39.43 3.66 -29.14
N ASP A 132 -39.29 2.72 -30.07
CA ASP A 132 -39.31 1.28 -29.74
C ASP A 132 -38.05 0.91 -28.93
N TYR A 133 -38.26 0.30 -27.76
CA TYR A 133 -37.19 -0.08 -26.81
C TYR A 133 -37.31 -1.52 -26.34
N ASN A 134 -36.16 -2.10 -25.98
CA ASN A 134 -36.07 -3.28 -25.15
C ASN A 134 -35.21 -2.96 -23.91
N PRO A 135 -35.80 -2.89 -22.70
CA PRO A 135 -37.23 -3.06 -22.40
C PRO A 135 -38.09 -1.90 -22.94
N PRO A 136 -39.41 -2.11 -23.17
CA PRO A 136 -40.33 -1.05 -23.61
C PRO A 136 -40.45 0.06 -22.54
N PRO A 137 -41.10 1.20 -22.86
CA PRO A 137 -41.36 2.25 -21.88
C PRO A 137 -41.92 1.72 -20.56
N SER A 138 -41.48 2.32 -19.47
CA SER A 138 -41.83 1.85 -18.14
C SER A 138 -43.34 1.91 -17.89
N SER A 139 -43.87 0.79 -17.44
CA SER A 139 -45.21 0.66 -16.86
C SER A 139 -45.18 0.43 -15.35
N SER A 140 -43.99 0.17 -14.81
CA SER A 140 -43.69 0.03 -13.38
C SER A 140 -42.22 0.39 -13.14
N TRP A 141 -41.89 0.72 -11.89
CA TRP A 141 -40.52 0.97 -11.47
C TRP A 141 -39.66 -0.29 -11.56
N GLY A 142 -38.55 -0.20 -12.28
CA GLY A 142 -37.55 -1.27 -12.41
C GLY A 142 -36.20 -0.89 -11.81
N SER A 143 -35.19 -1.70 -12.10
CA SER A 143 -33.78 -1.36 -11.86
C SER A 143 -33.15 -0.80 -13.13
N VAL A 144 -32.05 -0.06 -12.98
CA VAL A 144 -31.27 0.39 -14.14
C VAL A 144 -30.68 -0.82 -14.87
N ALA A 145 -30.95 -0.93 -16.17
CA ALA A 145 -30.49 -2.02 -17.02
C ALA A 145 -30.12 -1.50 -18.42
N PRO A 146 -29.23 -2.20 -19.16
CA PRO A 146 -28.90 -1.80 -20.53
C PRO A 146 -30.15 -1.76 -21.41
N GLN A 147 -30.33 -0.64 -22.13
CA GLN A 147 -31.46 -0.43 -23.03
C GLN A 147 -31.02 -0.60 -24.49
N VAL A 148 -31.89 -1.16 -25.32
CA VAL A 148 -31.72 -1.23 -26.78
C VAL A 148 -32.80 -0.38 -27.44
N CYS A 149 -32.39 0.50 -28.33
CA CYS A 149 -33.20 1.46 -29.06
C CYS A 149 -33.32 1.08 -30.54
N GLY A 150 -34.50 1.31 -31.13
CA GLY A 150 -34.72 1.15 -32.56
C GLY A 150 -35.66 0.00 -32.92
N THR A 151 -35.80 -0.26 -34.22
CA THR A 151 -36.66 -1.35 -34.72
C THR A 151 -35.89 -2.68 -34.74
N ALA A 152 -36.58 -3.81 -34.93
CA ALA A 152 -35.94 -5.12 -35.11
C ALA A 152 -34.90 -5.17 -36.26
N ALA A 153 -34.95 -4.22 -37.22
CA ALA A 153 -34.02 -4.10 -38.33
C ALA A 153 -32.87 -3.09 -38.09
N SER A 154 -32.91 -2.31 -37.00
CA SER A 154 -31.98 -1.20 -36.73
C SER A 154 -31.78 -0.94 -35.24
N SER A 155 -31.61 -2.02 -34.46
CA SER A 155 -31.42 -1.96 -33.01
C SER A 155 -29.99 -1.56 -32.64
N TYR A 156 -29.84 -0.60 -31.75
CA TYR A 156 -28.56 -0.17 -31.18
C TYR A 156 -28.68 0.04 -29.67
N ASN A 157 -27.57 -0.13 -28.94
CA ASN A 157 -27.57 0.11 -27.50
C ASN A 157 -27.76 1.59 -27.20
N CYS A 158 -28.56 1.89 -26.18
CA CYS A 158 -28.81 3.24 -25.69
C CYS A 158 -28.79 3.30 -24.17
N MET A 159 -27.79 2.59 -23.63
CA MET A 159 -27.31 2.84 -22.29
C MET A 159 -26.67 4.23 -22.25
N GLY A 160 -27.17 5.08 -21.37
CA GLY A 160 -26.68 6.43 -21.14
C GLY A 160 -26.08 6.61 -19.74
N PRO A 161 -25.99 7.86 -19.27
CA PRO A 161 -25.40 8.21 -17.98
C PRO A 161 -26.12 7.57 -16.77
N GLU A 162 -27.37 7.14 -16.91
CA GLU A 162 -28.12 6.50 -15.82
C GLU A 162 -27.39 5.29 -15.22
N TYR A 163 -26.60 4.56 -16.02
CA TYR A 163 -25.90 3.35 -15.59
C TYR A 163 -24.79 3.65 -14.58
N GLY A 164 -23.90 4.57 -14.93
CA GLY A 164 -22.82 5.00 -14.06
C GLY A 164 -23.32 5.78 -12.84
N PHE A 165 -24.41 6.54 -13.00
CA PHE A 165 -25.02 7.28 -11.89
C PHE A 165 -25.52 6.32 -10.80
N ALA A 166 -26.35 5.35 -11.17
CA ALA A 166 -26.86 4.36 -10.22
C ALA A 166 -25.71 3.59 -9.57
N ALA A 167 -24.78 3.05 -10.37
CA ALA A 167 -23.67 2.25 -9.84
C ALA A 167 -22.84 2.99 -8.78
N VAL A 168 -22.54 4.28 -8.99
CA VAL A 168 -21.75 5.07 -8.03
C VAL A 168 -22.58 5.37 -6.78
N MET A 169 -23.82 5.84 -6.93
CA MET A 169 -24.68 6.15 -5.78
C MET A 169 -24.85 4.92 -4.86
N GLU A 170 -25.11 3.75 -5.44
CA GLU A 170 -25.33 2.50 -4.71
C GLU A 170 -24.07 2.04 -3.97
N ARG A 171 -22.92 1.99 -4.66
CA ARG A 171 -21.66 1.53 -4.06
C ARG A 171 -21.12 2.46 -2.99
N LYS A 172 -21.35 3.77 -3.13
CA LYS A 172 -20.99 4.77 -2.12
C LYS A 172 -21.98 4.80 -0.96
N GLY A 173 -23.13 4.14 -1.08
CA GLY A 173 -24.22 4.24 -0.11
C GLY A 173 -24.77 5.67 -0.01
N TRP A 174 -24.71 6.43 -1.11
CA TRP A 174 -25.24 7.78 -1.17
C TRP A 174 -26.74 7.76 -1.47
N SER A 175 -27.45 8.65 -0.82
CA SER A 175 -28.85 8.96 -1.09
C SER A 175 -28.94 10.38 -1.63
N LEU A 176 -30.05 10.75 -2.27
CA LEU A 176 -30.18 12.11 -2.80
C LEU A 176 -30.51 13.14 -1.72
N GLY A 177 -31.05 12.72 -0.58
CA GLY A 177 -31.39 13.58 0.55
C GLY A 177 -30.22 13.89 1.48
N GLY A 178 -29.04 13.33 1.23
CA GLY A 178 -27.85 13.56 2.04
C GLY A 178 -27.62 12.51 3.14
N PRO A 179 -26.53 12.64 3.93
CA PRO A 179 -26.15 11.66 4.97
C PRO A 179 -27.18 11.43 6.08
N SER A 180 -28.17 12.33 6.23
CA SER A 180 -29.18 12.30 7.30
C SER A 180 -30.60 12.04 6.79
N SER A 181 -30.76 11.65 5.52
CA SER A 181 -32.06 11.53 4.83
C SER A 181 -32.94 10.37 5.31
N GLY A 182 -32.39 9.39 6.03
CA GLY A 182 -33.14 8.24 6.52
C GLY A 182 -33.48 7.22 5.42
N ASN A 183 -34.65 6.59 5.51
CA ASN A 183 -35.11 5.48 4.64
C ASN A 183 -35.70 5.92 3.28
N ALA A 184 -35.24 7.03 2.68
CA ALA A 184 -35.72 7.45 1.37
C ALA A 184 -35.16 6.55 0.25
N ASP A 185 -36.04 6.03 -0.61
CA ASP A 185 -35.61 5.31 -1.80
C ASP A 185 -35.15 6.33 -2.87
N MET A 186 -34.20 5.95 -3.72
CA MET A 186 -33.71 6.78 -4.82
C MET A 186 -34.27 6.30 -6.17
N GLY A 187 -34.51 7.22 -7.09
CA GLY A 187 -34.93 6.92 -8.45
C GLY A 187 -34.33 7.82 -9.54
N ILE A 188 -34.39 7.35 -10.78
CA ILE A 188 -34.06 8.12 -11.99
C ILE A 188 -35.26 8.02 -12.94
N VAL A 189 -35.70 9.18 -13.45
CA VAL A 189 -36.68 9.25 -14.52
C VAL A 189 -36.00 9.75 -15.79
N LYS A 190 -35.90 8.90 -16.81
CA LYS A 190 -35.23 9.22 -18.08
C LYS A 190 -36.24 9.51 -19.19
N ALA A 191 -36.10 10.68 -19.80
CA ALA A 191 -36.88 11.12 -20.96
C ALA A 191 -35.96 11.91 -21.91
N SER A 192 -35.28 11.21 -22.81
CA SER A 192 -34.28 11.76 -23.73
C SER A 192 -34.64 11.50 -25.20
N LEU A 193 -34.03 12.26 -26.10
CA LEU A 193 -34.28 12.21 -27.55
C LEU A 193 -32.99 12.09 -28.36
N ASP A 194 -33.05 11.55 -29.59
CA ASP A 194 -31.91 11.60 -30.52
C ASP A 194 -31.97 12.87 -31.41
N GLY A 195 -31.00 13.77 -31.19
CA GLY A 195 -30.77 15.02 -31.95
C GLY A 195 -31.81 16.14 -31.80
N GLY A 196 -31.37 17.37 -31.56
CA GLY A 196 -32.23 18.56 -31.47
C GLY A 196 -31.61 19.65 -30.60
N GLY A 197 -31.77 20.92 -31.01
CA GLY A 197 -31.30 22.07 -30.23
C GLY A 197 -32.18 22.37 -29.01
N ASN A 198 -31.76 23.29 -28.14
CA ASN A 198 -32.48 23.65 -26.91
C ASN A 198 -33.93 24.08 -27.15
N SER A 199 -34.25 24.61 -28.33
CA SER A 199 -35.62 25.04 -28.66
C SER A 199 -36.65 23.91 -28.54
N TYR A 200 -36.23 22.64 -28.67
CA TYR A 200 -37.10 21.49 -28.46
C TYR A 200 -37.51 21.33 -26.98
N TRP A 201 -36.78 21.89 -26.00
CA TRP A 201 -37.17 21.85 -24.59
C TRP A 201 -38.02 23.07 -24.17
N ASN A 202 -38.41 23.92 -25.11
CA ASN A 202 -39.34 25.00 -24.82
C ASN A 202 -40.75 24.46 -24.58
N LYS A 203 -41.50 25.09 -23.68
CA LYS A 203 -42.88 24.70 -23.37
C LYS A 203 -43.76 24.63 -24.63
N GLY A 204 -44.53 23.55 -24.74
CA GLY A 204 -45.48 23.31 -25.85
C GLY A 204 -44.90 22.53 -27.03
N THR A 205 -43.62 22.19 -27.01
CA THR A 205 -43.01 21.27 -27.98
C THR A 205 -43.24 19.81 -27.60
N ASN A 206 -43.06 18.92 -28.56
CA ASN A 206 -43.15 17.47 -28.34
C ASN A 206 -42.16 16.97 -27.27
N ALA A 207 -40.93 17.46 -27.28
CA ALA A 207 -39.91 16.98 -26.34
C ALA A 207 -40.16 17.46 -24.92
N TYR A 208 -40.55 18.72 -24.75
CA TYR A 208 -40.97 19.23 -23.44
C TYR A 208 -42.17 18.44 -22.89
N ASN A 209 -43.21 18.25 -23.71
CA ASN A 209 -44.41 17.54 -23.30
C ASN A 209 -44.11 16.08 -22.92
N ALA A 210 -43.22 15.40 -23.65
CA ALA A 210 -42.82 14.04 -23.35
C ALA A 210 -42.05 13.93 -22.02
N VAL A 211 -41.19 14.91 -21.69
CA VAL A 211 -40.51 14.98 -20.38
C VAL A 211 -41.55 15.13 -19.26
N VAL A 212 -42.45 16.11 -19.38
CA VAL A 212 -43.51 16.35 -18.37
C VAL A 212 -44.38 15.10 -18.20
N GLU A 213 -44.87 14.51 -19.28
CA GLU A 213 -45.73 13.32 -19.24
C GLU A 213 -45.03 12.14 -18.57
N THR A 214 -43.74 11.93 -18.87
CA THR A 214 -42.97 10.82 -18.30
C THR A 214 -42.74 11.00 -16.80
N VAL A 215 -42.40 12.22 -16.37
CA VAL A 215 -42.20 12.54 -14.95
C VAL A 215 -43.50 12.41 -14.17
N MET A 216 -44.60 12.94 -14.72
CA MET A 216 -45.93 12.83 -14.11
C MET A 216 -46.35 11.37 -13.92
N LYS A 217 -46.24 10.54 -14.96
CA LYS A 217 -46.57 9.11 -14.87
C LYS A 217 -45.72 8.36 -13.85
N ALA A 218 -44.42 8.67 -13.76
CA ALA A 218 -43.53 8.07 -12.79
C ALA A 218 -43.95 8.44 -11.35
N CYS A 219 -44.26 9.71 -11.10
CA CYS A 219 -44.72 10.20 -9.81
C CYS A 219 -46.08 9.60 -9.42
N GLU A 220 -47.06 9.62 -10.34
CA GLU A 220 -48.37 9.01 -10.14
C GLU A 220 -48.25 7.52 -9.82
N ASN A 221 -47.38 6.80 -10.54
CA ASN A 221 -47.14 5.38 -10.27
C ASN A 221 -46.49 5.16 -8.90
N ALA A 222 -45.53 5.99 -8.50
CA ALA A 222 -44.91 5.89 -7.18
C ALA A 222 -45.93 6.12 -6.05
N LEU A 223 -46.72 7.19 -6.14
CA LEU A 223 -47.76 7.52 -5.16
C LEU A 223 -48.87 6.45 -5.10
N ALA A 224 -49.17 5.81 -6.23
CA ALA A 224 -50.11 4.69 -6.27
C ALA A 224 -49.52 3.38 -5.72
N ASN A 225 -48.20 3.25 -5.62
CA ASN A 225 -47.50 2.01 -5.28
C ASN A 225 -46.47 2.20 -4.15
N ASN A 226 -47.00 2.38 -2.93
CA ASN A 226 -46.27 2.34 -1.65
C ASN A 226 -45.40 3.55 -1.29
N TYR A 227 -45.42 4.67 -2.03
CA TYR A 227 -44.78 5.91 -1.60
C TYR A 227 -45.80 6.94 -1.12
N ASP A 228 -45.52 7.55 0.01
CA ASP A 228 -46.32 8.65 0.57
C ASP A 228 -45.93 10.00 -0.03
N LYS A 229 -44.69 10.11 -0.51
CA LYS A 229 -44.11 11.35 -1.05
C LYS A 229 -43.12 11.05 -2.16
N VAL A 230 -43.09 11.90 -3.19
CA VAL A 230 -42.02 11.95 -4.19
C VAL A 230 -41.31 13.29 -4.08
N GLU A 231 -39.99 13.29 -4.07
CA GLU A 231 -39.16 14.51 -4.06
C GLU A 231 -38.35 14.56 -5.36
N ILE A 232 -38.58 15.60 -6.17
CA ILE A 232 -37.79 15.83 -7.37
C ILE A 232 -36.55 16.62 -6.96
N MET A 233 -35.39 15.97 -7.02
CA MET A 233 -34.12 16.47 -6.53
C MET A 233 -33.40 17.37 -7.53
N GLY A 234 -33.85 17.37 -8.78
CA GLY A 234 -33.32 18.23 -9.84
C GLY A 234 -33.34 17.57 -11.20
N VAL A 235 -32.65 18.20 -12.15
CA VAL A 235 -32.49 17.71 -13.52
C VAL A 235 -31.03 17.42 -13.83
N MET A 236 -30.73 16.23 -14.35
CA MET A 236 -29.50 15.92 -15.06
C MET A 236 -29.72 16.24 -16.54
N TYR A 237 -29.05 17.28 -17.04
CA TYR A 237 -29.29 17.84 -18.36
C TYR A 237 -28.04 17.71 -19.25
N LEU A 238 -28.09 16.80 -20.23
CA LEU A 238 -27.01 16.58 -21.20
C LEU A 238 -27.48 16.92 -22.61
N GLN A 239 -27.35 18.19 -22.99
CA GLN A 239 -27.82 18.70 -24.26
C GLN A 239 -27.06 19.97 -24.67
N GLY A 240 -26.81 20.10 -25.97
CA GLY A 240 -26.28 21.33 -26.56
C GLY A 240 -25.60 21.14 -27.92
N GLU A 241 -25.32 19.91 -28.33
CA GLU A 241 -24.52 19.63 -29.51
C GLU A 241 -25.21 20.06 -30.81
N SER A 242 -26.54 20.09 -30.84
CA SER A 242 -27.34 20.51 -32.00
C SER A 242 -27.78 21.98 -31.98
N ASN A 243 -27.23 22.80 -31.08
CA ASN A 243 -27.63 24.20 -30.97
C ASN A 243 -27.18 25.05 -32.16
N THR A 244 -28.14 25.80 -32.72
CA THR A 244 -27.86 26.91 -33.61
C THR A 244 -27.14 28.04 -32.85
N ALA A 245 -26.48 28.96 -33.58
CA ALA A 245 -25.83 30.11 -32.95
C ALA A 245 -26.79 30.97 -32.10
N ALA A 246 -28.05 31.07 -32.51
CA ALA A 246 -29.07 31.80 -31.75
C ALA A 246 -29.41 31.08 -30.43
N GLU A 247 -29.57 29.76 -30.47
CA GLU A 247 -29.81 28.95 -29.27
C GLU A 247 -28.62 28.98 -28.31
N SER A 248 -27.40 28.85 -28.83
CA SER A 248 -26.17 28.88 -28.02
C SER A 248 -26.00 30.17 -27.22
N ASN A 249 -26.42 31.32 -27.79
CA ASN A 249 -26.33 32.62 -27.13
C ASN A 249 -27.37 32.82 -26.02
N ASN A 250 -28.40 31.97 -25.95
CA ASN A 250 -29.50 32.08 -24.98
C ASN A 250 -29.67 30.82 -24.12
N VAL A 251 -28.70 29.91 -24.14
CA VAL A 251 -28.86 28.57 -23.54
C VAL A 251 -29.10 28.64 -22.02
N ALA A 252 -28.43 29.57 -21.33
CA ALA A 252 -28.62 29.76 -19.88
C ALA A 252 -30.06 30.17 -19.55
N ASN A 253 -30.61 31.18 -20.24
CA ASN A 253 -31.99 31.63 -20.04
C ASN A 253 -33.00 30.55 -20.44
N SER A 254 -32.76 29.85 -21.56
CA SER A 254 -33.63 28.77 -22.01
C SER A 254 -33.69 27.63 -20.99
N LEU A 255 -32.57 27.28 -20.36
CA LEU A 255 -32.51 26.26 -19.31
C LEU A 255 -33.29 26.69 -18.06
N LEU A 256 -33.07 27.91 -17.56
CA LEU A 256 -33.82 28.42 -16.39
C LEU A 256 -35.33 28.47 -16.68
N THR A 257 -35.71 28.90 -17.88
CA THR A 257 -37.10 28.90 -18.33
C THR A 257 -37.68 27.49 -18.43
N PHE A 258 -36.88 26.51 -18.88
CA PHE A 258 -37.26 25.11 -18.90
C PHE A 258 -37.54 24.59 -17.48
N LEU A 259 -36.63 24.83 -16.52
CA LEU A 259 -36.81 24.43 -15.12
C LEU A 259 -38.04 25.09 -14.50
N ASP A 260 -38.24 26.39 -14.73
CA ASP A 260 -39.40 27.15 -14.26
C ASP A 260 -40.73 26.62 -14.79
N ASN A 261 -40.77 26.18 -16.04
CA ASN A 261 -41.96 25.59 -16.63
C ASN A 261 -42.16 24.17 -16.12
N LEU A 262 -41.08 23.37 -16.05
CA LEU A 262 -41.13 21.99 -15.59
C LEU A 262 -41.67 21.92 -14.16
N GLN A 263 -41.15 22.73 -13.22
CA GLN A 263 -41.64 22.74 -11.84
C GLN A 263 -43.15 23.05 -11.75
N ARG A 264 -43.68 23.93 -12.62
CA ARG A 264 -45.10 24.30 -12.60
C ARG A 264 -45.97 23.19 -13.14
N ASP A 265 -45.50 22.49 -14.16
CA ASP A 265 -46.28 21.48 -14.88
C ASP A 265 -46.22 20.10 -14.20
N VAL A 266 -45.20 19.83 -13.38
CA VAL A 266 -45.09 18.58 -12.60
C VAL A 266 -45.55 18.71 -11.14
N ALA A 267 -45.80 19.94 -10.66
CA ALA A 267 -46.28 20.17 -9.32
C ALA A 267 -47.69 19.59 -9.13
N GLN A 268 -47.81 18.63 -8.22
CA GLN A 268 -49.06 17.98 -7.84
C GLN A 268 -49.03 17.51 -6.38
N GLU A 269 -50.17 17.13 -5.82
CA GLU A 269 -50.25 16.61 -4.46
C GLU A 269 -49.34 15.38 -4.28
N GLY A 270 -48.56 15.35 -3.19
CA GLY A 270 -47.60 14.29 -2.92
C GLY A 270 -46.25 14.43 -3.64
N VAL A 271 -46.09 15.40 -4.56
CA VAL A 271 -44.83 15.67 -5.28
C VAL A 271 -44.21 16.99 -4.83
N ASP A 272 -43.01 16.91 -4.27
CA ASP A 272 -42.21 18.05 -3.85
C ASP A 272 -41.24 18.46 -4.97
N VAL A 273 -41.41 19.70 -5.43
CA VAL A 273 -40.65 20.32 -6.52
C VAL A 273 -39.73 21.43 -6.02
N SER A 274 -39.56 21.60 -4.70
CA SER A 274 -38.78 22.69 -4.11
C SER A 274 -37.39 22.86 -4.71
N ARG A 275 -36.68 21.75 -4.97
CA ARG A 275 -35.35 21.80 -5.60
C ARG A 275 -35.38 22.32 -7.03
N LEU A 276 -36.44 22.04 -7.80
CA LEU A 276 -36.61 22.66 -9.11
C LEU A 276 -36.89 24.15 -9.01
N THR A 277 -37.62 24.60 -7.97
CA THR A 277 -37.83 26.02 -7.68
C THR A 277 -36.52 26.75 -7.34
N GLU A 278 -35.57 26.05 -6.72
CA GLU A 278 -34.21 26.52 -6.46
C GLU A 278 -33.28 26.41 -7.70
N HIS A 279 -33.83 25.99 -8.84
CA HIS A 279 -33.11 25.67 -10.08
C HIS A 279 -32.01 24.62 -9.90
N GLN A 280 -32.21 23.65 -9.01
CA GLN A 280 -31.25 22.56 -8.81
C GLN A 280 -31.14 21.70 -10.07
N ALA A 281 -29.96 21.72 -10.69
CA ALA A 281 -29.68 20.99 -11.92
C ALA A 281 -28.20 20.66 -12.03
N ILE A 282 -27.89 19.53 -12.64
CA ILE A 282 -26.52 19.15 -12.97
C ILE A 282 -26.42 19.18 -14.49
N LEU A 283 -25.48 19.96 -15.00
CA LEU A 283 -25.33 20.22 -16.43
C LEU A 283 -24.15 19.41 -16.96
N GLY A 284 -24.44 18.48 -17.86
CA GLY A 284 -23.44 17.74 -18.59
C GLY A 284 -22.92 18.55 -19.76
N GLU A 285 -21.60 18.71 -19.81
CA GLU A 285 -20.91 19.31 -20.93
C GLU A 285 -21.26 18.55 -22.22
N GLN A 286 -21.75 19.29 -23.21
CA GLN A 286 -22.08 18.76 -24.51
C GLN A 286 -20.82 18.30 -25.25
N ALA A 287 -20.94 17.24 -26.04
CA ALA A 287 -19.81 16.73 -26.80
C ALA A 287 -19.33 17.71 -27.88
N LYS A 288 -18.01 17.79 -28.05
CA LYS A 288 -17.39 18.51 -29.18
C LYS A 288 -17.69 17.78 -30.51
N TRP A 289 -17.74 18.46 -31.65
CA TRP A 289 -17.90 17.79 -32.95
C TRP A 289 -16.55 17.43 -33.59
N ASN A 290 -16.54 16.41 -34.45
CA ASN A 290 -15.39 16.04 -35.30
C ASN A 290 -14.07 15.81 -34.53
N THR A 291 -14.13 15.27 -33.32
CA THR A 291 -12.90 14.91 -32.59
C THR A 291 -12.55 13.45 -32.82
N THR A 292 -11.26 13.17 -32.92
CA THR A 292 -10.73 11.81 -33.01
C THR A 292 -10.23 11.36 -31.64
N ASN A 293 -10.49 10.11 -31.24
CA ASN A 293 -9.90 9.59 -30.00
C ASN A 293 -8.37 9.59 -30.05
N VAL A 294 -7.74 9.80 -28.90
CA VAL A 294 -6.30 9.74 -28.71
C VAL A 294 -5.98 8.58 -27.79
N THR A 295 -5.06 7.71 -28.21
CA THR A 295 -4.55 6.61 -27.40
C THR A 295 -3.25 7.04 -26.75
N ASN A 296 -3.17 6.90 -25.42
CA ASN A 296 -1.91 7.05 -24.71
C ASN A 296 -0.99 5.87 -25.08
N ALA A 297 0.19 6.15 -25.62
CA ALA A 297 1.13 5.11 -26.04
C ALA A 297 1.74 4.33 -24.86
N GLU A 298 1.81 4.91 -23.65
CA GLU A 298 2.38 4.29 -22.44
C GLU A 298 1.36 3.40 -21.74
N THR A 299 0.10 3.83 -21.63
CA THR A 299 -0.93 3.10 -20.88
C THR A 299 -1.89 2.31 -21.76
N GLY A 300 -1.97 2.63 -23.05
CA GLY A 300 -2.99 2.11 -23.96
C GLY A 300 -4.38 2.74 -23.76
N ASP A 301 -4.52 3.69 -22.83
CA ASP A 301 -5.81 4.33 -22.54
C ASP A 301 -6.29 5.20 -23.70
N VAL A 302 -7.55 5.06 -24.02
CA VAL A 302 -8.21 5.85 -25.06
C VAL A 302 -8.98 7.00 -24.41
N THR A 303 -8.71 8.21 -24.88
CA THR A 303 -9.39 9.46 -24.48
C THR A 303 -10.01 10.13 -25.70
N GLY A 304 -10.95 11.04 -25.48
CA GLY A 304 -11.43 11.95 -26.52
C GLY A 304 -10.29 12.86 -26.98
N GLY A 305 -10.16 13.10 -28.28
CA GLY A 305 -9.22 14.11 -28.78
C GLY A 305 -9.77 15.52 -28.65
N PHE A 306 -8.84 16.47 -28.58
CA PHE A 306 -9.15 17.88 -28.30
C PHE A 306 -9.11 18.75 -29.54
N ASN A 307 -8.49 18.25 -30.61
CA ASN A 307 -8.47 18.89 -31.92
C ASN A 307 -9.87 18.79 -32.56
N GLY A 308 -10.43 19.92 -32.98
CA GLY A 308 -11.74 20.02 -33.63
C GLY A 308 -12.31 21.45 -33.58
N ASN A 309 -13.26 21.76 -34.48
CA ASN A 309 -13.95 23.06 -34.54
C ASN A 309 -15.16 23.06 -33.59
N GLU A 310 -15.25 24.06 -32.72
CA GLU A 310 -16.35 24.17 -31.74
C GLU A 310 -17.55 24.94 -32.27
N GLY A 311 -17.44 25.72 -33.36
CA GLY A 311 -18.57 26.47 -33.93
C GLY A 311 -19.45 27.16 -32.87
N SER A 312 -20.78 27.04 -32.99
CA SER A 312 -21.74 27.50 -31.99
C SER A 312 -21.77 26.65 -30.71
N SER A 313 -21.20 25.44 -30.72
CA SER A 313 -21.13 24.58 -29.54
C SER A 313 -20.15 25.09 -28.49
N GLY A 314 -19.10 25.85 -28.87
CA GLY A 314 -18.20 26.50 -27.90
C GLY A 314 -18.94 27.48 -26.99
N THR A 315 -19.76 28.36 -27.59
CA THR A 315 -20.59 29.32 -26.83
C THR A 315 -21.61 28.64 -25.92
N THR A 316 -22.19 27.51 -26.33
CA THR A 316 -23.12 26.74 -25.47
C THR A 316 -22.41 26.29 -24.18
N ARG A 317 -21.18 25.77 -24.31
CA ARG A 317 -20.38 25.26 -23.18
C ARG A 317 -20.11 26.39 -22.20
N GLU A 318 -19.55 27.48 -22.71
CA GLU A 318 -19.16 28.64 -21.92
C GLU A 318 -20.34 29.18 -21.10
N GLN A 319 -21.52 29.28 -21.70
CA GLN A 319 -22.71 29.76 -21.00
C GLN A 319 -23.24 28.77 -19.96
N GLN A 320 -23.28 27.47 -20.26
CA GLN A 320 -23.76 26.47 -19.30
C GLN A 320 -22.78 26.30 -18.13
N GLU A 321 -21.47 26.27 -18.40
CA GLU A 321 -20.42 26.19 -17.38
C GLU A 321 -20.46 27.43 -16.48
N ALA A 322 -20.55 28.63 -17.07
CA ALA A 322 -20.65 29.87 -16.31
C ALA A 322 -21.91 29.91 -15.42
N LEU A 323 -23.06 29.43 -15.93
CA LEU A 323 -24.28 29.33 -15.15
C LEU A 323 -24.13 28.36 -13.97
N ALA A 324 -23.62 27.15 -14.21
CA ALA A 324 -23.43 26.15 -13.16
C ALA A 324 -22.44 26.62 -12.08
N ARG A 325 -21.33 27.27 -12.47
CA ARG A 325 -20.33 27.79 -11.53
C ARG A 325 -20.81 29.00 -10.73
N ALA A 326 -21.81 29.73 -11.22
CA ALA A 326 -22.38 30.89 -10.55
C ALA A 326 -23.54 30.56 -9.60
N ASN A 327 -24.02 29.30 -9.57
CA ASN A 327 -25.16 28.88 -8.77
C ASN A 327 -24.80 27.67 -7.89
N ASP A 328 -24.85 27.86 -6.56
CA ASP A 328 -24.52 26.80 -5.59
C ASP A 328 -25.46 25.58 -5.64
N GLN A 329 -26.66 25.74 -6.22
CA GLN A 329 -27.62 24.66 -6.45
C GLN A 329 -27.37 23.90 -7.76
N MET A 330 -26.38 24.30 -8.55
CA MET A 330 -26.05 23.65 -9.81
C MET A 330 -24.70 22.91 -9.75
N GLY A 331 -24.61 21.86 -10.56
CA GLY A 331 -23.38 21.09 -10.77
C GLY A 331 -22.93 21.14 -12.23
N TRP A 332 -21.63 20.99 -12.46
CA TRP A 332 -21.04 20.94 -13.80
C TRP A 332 -20.31 19.62 -14.02
N VAL A 333 -20.69 18.89 -15.07
CA VAL A 333 -20.11 17.60 -15.43
C VAL A 333 -19.32 17.76 -16.73
N PRO A 334 -17.98 17.92 -16.67
CA PRO A 334 -17.17 17.96 -17.88
C PRO A 334 -17.23 16.60 -18.61
N THR A 335 -16.97 16.57 -19.91
CA THR A 335 -17.06 15.36 -20.76
C THR A 335 -16.04 15.33 -21.90
N ARG A 336 -15.31 16.43 -22.16
CA ARG A 336 -14.42 16.55 -23.33
C ARG A 336 -13.29 15.54 -23.41
N ASP A 337 -12.83 15.04 -22.27
CA ASP A 337 -11.76 14.05 -22.19
C ASP A 337 -12.20 12.62 -22.55
N LEU A 338 -13.51 12.40 -22.68
CA LEU A 338 -14.07 11.07 -22.81
C LEU A 338 -14.06 10.60 -24.26
N ALA A 339 -13.83 9.31 -24.43
CA ALA A 339 -13.69 8.66 -25.72
C ALA A 339 -15.04 8.57 -26.46
N LYS A 340 -14.96 8.65 -27.77
CA LYS A 340 -16.12 8.62 -28.66
C LYS A 340 -16.20 7.33 -29.46
N ILE A 341 -17.39 7.08 -29.98
CA ILE A 341 -17.63 5.97 -30.90
C ILE A 341 -16.81 6.19 -32.18
N THR A 342 -15.99 5.21 -32.56
CA THR A 342 -15.14 5.28 -33.76
C THR A 342 -15.74 4.54 -34.95
N SER A 343 -16.64 3.58 -34.71
CA SER A 343 -17.30 2.78 -35.74
C SER A 343 -18.78 3.10 -35.80
N GLY A 344 -19.30 3.48 -36.96
CA GLY A 344 -20.73 3.81 -37.14
C GLY A 344 -21.14 5.24 -36.77
N ASP A 345 -20.27 6.03 -36.13
CA ASP A 345 -20.47 7.46 -35.88
C ASP A 345 -19.55 8.32 -36.77
N SER A 346 -20.02 8.71 -37.95
CA SER A 346 -19.27 9.60 -38.85
C SER A 346 -19.18 11.04 -38.36
N MET A 347 -19.94 11.41 -37.33
CA MET A 347 -19.97 12.78 -36.77
C MET A 347 -18.92 12.99 -35.67
N GLY A 348 -18.41 11.91 -35.08
CA GLY A 348 -17.44 11.97 -33.97
C GLY A 348 -17.95 12.80 -32.80
N VAL A 349 -19.20 12.57 -32.39
CA VAL A 349 -19.91 13.36 -31.35
C VAL A 349 -20.49 12.48 -30.25
N HIS A 350 -20.72 11.19 -30.49
CA HIS A 350 -21.31 10.29 -29.51
C HIS A 350 -20.24 9.63 -28.63
N TYR A 351 -20.47 9.63 -27.33
CA TYR A 351 -19.61 8.94 -26.37
C TYR A 351 -19.77 7.42 -26.43
N ASP A 352 -18.67 6.69 -26.24
CA ASP A 352 -18.72 5.23 -26.11
C ASP A 352 -19.30 4.79 -24.76
N GLY A 353 -19.58 3.49 -24.61
CA GLY A 353 -20.19 2.98 -23.38
C GLY A 353 -19.36 3.20 -22.10
N LYS A 354 -18.02 3.20 -22.20
CA LYS A 354 -17.16 3.53 -21.05
C LYS A 354 -17.36 4.97 -20.61
N SER A 355 -17.35 5.85 -21.58
CA SER A 355 -17.54 7.28 -21.39
C SER A 355 -18.93 7.58 -20.81
N GLN A 356 -19.97 6.87 -21.23
CA GLN A 356 -21.31 6.99 -20.65
C GLN A 356 -21.35 6.63 -19.16
N ILE A 357 -20.65 5.58 -18.74
CA ILE A 357 -20.50 5.22 -17.32
C ILE A 357 -19.78 6.34 -16.56
N THR A 358 -18.68 6.88 -17.12
CA THR A 358 -17.96 8.00 -16.49
C THR A 358 -18.81 9.27 -16.39
N ILE A 359 -19.60 9.62 -17.41
CA ILE A 359 -20.53 10.76 -17.34
C ILE A 359 -21.54 10.54 -16.21
N GLY A 360 -22.11 9.35 -16.11
CA GLY A 360 -23.02 8.96 -15.02
C GLY A 360 -22.39 9.10 -13.64
N ALA A 361 -21.15 8.63 -13.49
CA ALA A 361 -20.39 8.78 -12.26
C ALA A 361 -20.18 10.25 -11.89
N ARG A 362 -19.81 11.10 -12.86
CA ARG A 362 -19.66 12.55 -12.64
C ARG A 362 -20.97 13.19 -12.16
N TYR A 363 -22.11 12.79 -12.74
CA TYR A 363 -23.42 13.20 -12.25
C TYR A 363 -23.68 12.78 -10.80
N ALA A 364 -23.31 11.55 -10.41
CA ALA A 364 -23.51 11.05 -9.05
C ALA A 364 -22.70 11.85 -8.02
N TYR A 365 -21.45 12.19 -8.35
CA TYR A 365 -20.61 13.04 -7.50
C TYR A 365 -21.19 14.44 -7.29
N GLU A 366 -21.70 15.09 -8.34
CA GLU A 366 -22.36 16.39 -8.20
C GLU A 366 -23.70 16.29 -7.46
N ALA A 367 -24.47 15.23 -7.67
CA ALA A 367 -25.72 14.99 -6.94
C ALA A 367 -25.46 14.80 -5.45
N ALA A 368 -24.46 13.99 -5.08
CA ALA A 368 -24.06 13.77 -3.70
C ALA A 368 -23.50 15.04 -3.05
N ARG A 369 -22.72 15.85 -3.79
CA ARG A 369 -22.27 17.16 -3.32
C ARG A 369 -23.43 18.10 -3.02
N LEU A 370 -24.41 18.20 -3.93
CA LEU A 370 -25.61 19.03 -3.75
C LEU A 370 -26.49 18.50 -2.60
N ALA A 371 -26.47 17.20 -2.35
CA ALA A 371 -27.12 16.55 -1.21
C ALA A 371 -26.36 16.75 0.12
N GLY A 372 -25.15 17.32 0.10
CA GLY A 372 -24.36 17.62 1.30
C GLY A 372 -23.41 16.51 1.77
N TYR A 373 -23.11 15.52 0.91
CA TYR A 373 -22.02 14.59 1.20
C TYR A 373 -20.65 15.27 1.05
N ASP A 374 -19.69 14.88 1.90
CA ASP A 374 -18.28 15.13 1.64
C ASP A 374 -17.80 14.09 0.62
N VAL A 375 -17.83 14.49 -0.65
CA VAL A 375 -17.40 13.66 -1.77
C VAL A 375 -15.91 13.85 -2.11
N GLY A 376 -15.19 14.62 -1.28
CA GLY A 376 -13.88 15.14 -1.62
C GLY A 376 -13.91 16.07 -2.83
N THR A 377 -12.76 16.24 -3.44
CA THR A 377 -12.58 17.08 -4.63
C THR A 377 -12.07 16.19 -5.76
N VAL A 378 -13.00 15.75 -6.60
CA VAL A 378 -12.73 14.76 -7.65
C VAL A 378 -12.02 15.39 -8.83
N ARG A 379 -11.00 14.70 -9.35
CA ARG A 379 -10.28 15.10 -10.55
C ARG A 379 -11.26 15.27 -11.72
N SER A 380 -11.33 16.48 -12.26
CA SER A 380 -12.19 16.83 -13.40
C SER A 380 -11.72 16.16 -14.70
N GLY A 381 -12.60 16.20 -15.71
CA GLY A 381 -12.25 15.87 -17.08
C GLY A 381 -11.40 16.93 -17.80
N ASN A 382 -11.16 18.10 -17.20
CA ASN A 382 -10.32 19.13 -17.82
C ASN A 382 -8.83 18.82 -17.55
N TYR A 383 -8.20 18.13 -18.48
CA TYR A 383 -6.87 17.55 -18.35
C TYR A 383 -5.73 18.54 -18.64
N ASP A 384 -5.98 19.60 -19.43
CA ASP A 384 -5.01 20.70 -19.61
C ASP A 384 -4.89 21.53 -18.33
N ALA A 385 -5.90 21.46 -17.46
CA ALA A 385 -5.84 22.04 -16.14
C ALA A 385 -4.91 21.21 -15.24
N VAL A 386 -3.90 21.90 -14.76
CA VAL A 386 -2.93 21.41 -13.78
C VAL A 386 -3.55 21.33 -12.39
N LEU A 387 -3.02 20.47 -11.52
CA LEU A 387 -3.58 20.22 -10.18
C LEU A 387 -3.67 21.48 -9.29
N SER A 388 -2.84 22.49 -9.57
CA SER A 388 -2.87 23.81 -8.94
C SER A 388 -4.00 24.74 -9.45
N SER A 389 -4.77 24.33 -10.45
CA SER A 389 -5.92 25.08 -11.00
C SER A 389 -7.25 24.54 -10.46
N THR A 390 -8.18 25.43 -10.15
CA THR A 390 -9.57 25.06 -9.81
C THR A 390 -10.28 24.33 -10.94
N GLU A 391 -9.86 24.53 -12.19
CA GLU A 391 -10.43 23.84 -13.34
C GLU A 391 -10.08 22.35 -13.37
N ALA A 392 -9.03 21.92 -12.66
CA ALA A 392 -8.66 20.51 -12.55
C ALA A 392 -9.63 19.69 -11.68
N TRP A 393 -10.64 20.34 -11.08
CA TRP A 393 -11.51 19.75 -10.08
C TRP A 393 -12.98 20.00 -10.43
N MET A 394 -13.84 18.97 -10.33
CA MET A 394 -15.23 19.05 -10.79
C MET A 394 -16.03 20.14 -10.06
N ASN A 395 -15.85 20.23 -8.75
CA ASN A 395 -16.48 21.23 -7.90
C ASN A 395 -15.90 22.65 -8.06
N GLY A 396 -14.87 22.84 -8.91
CA GLY A 396 -14.20 24.13 -9.11
C GLY A 396 -13.42 24.63 -7.88
N LYS A 397 -13.08 23.76 -6.93
CA LYS A 397 -12.34 24.11 -5.71
C LYS A 397 -11.00 23.37 -5.69
N LEU A 398 -9.98 24.01 -5.10
CA LEU A 398 -8.73 23.33 -4.83
C LEU A 398 -8.90 22.39 -3.63
N PRO A 399 -8.34 21.18 -3.66
CA PRO A 399 -8.44 20.19 -2.59
C PRO A 399 -7.47 20.54 -1.43
N MET A 400 -7.54 21.74 -0.87
CA MET A 400 -6.63 22.16 0.22
C MET A 400 -7.13 21.77 1.62
N ASP A 401 -8.43 21.58 1.76
CA ASP A 401 -9.15 21.19 2.98
C ASP A 401 -10.00 19.91 2.80
N SER A 402 -10.03 19.35 1.59
CA SER A 402 -10.73 18.13 1.23
C SER A 402 -9.82 17.22 0.41
N VAL A 403 -10.04 15.90 0.52
CA VAL A 403 -9.20 14.91 -0.15
C VAL A 403 -9.38 14.99 -1.67
N ALA A 404 -8.29 14.93 -2.42
CA ALA A 404 -8.30 14.81 -3.87
C ALA A 404 -8.64 13.37 -4.28
N VAL A 405 -9.67 13.19 -5.12
CA VAL A 405 -10.21 11.86 -5.45
C VAL A 405 -9.99 11.51 -6.92
N TRP A 406 -9.46 10.31 -7.16
CA TRP A 406 -9.42 9.64 -8.46
C TRP A 406 -10.31 8.39 -8.42
N ASP A 407 -11.38 8.40 -9.19
CA ASP A 407 -12.38 7.32 -9.26
C ASP A 407 -12.86 7.12 -10.72
N VAL A 408 -13.91 6.33 -10.94
CA VAL A 408 -14.55 6.12 -12.26
C VAL A 408 -14.98 7.44 -12.94
N ALA A 409 -15.25 8.48 -12.15
CA ALA A 409 -15.56 9.83 -12.63
C ALA A 409 -14.34 10.59 -13.18
N SER A 410 -13.12 10.17 -12.85
CA SER A 410 -11.88 10.89 -13.16
C SER A 410 -11.36 10.59 -14.57
N SER A 411 -10.52 11.50 -15.07
CA SER A 411 -9.91 11.39 -16.40
C SER A 411 -8.80 10.33 -16.48
N ALA A 412 -8.48 9.91 -17.71
CA ALA A 412 -7.49 8.86 -18.01
C ALA A 412 -6.04 9.37 -18.17
N LYS A 413 -5.82 10.69 -18.21
CA LYS A 413 -4.51 11.28 -18.53
C LYS A 413 -3.64 11.52 -17.30
N ASP A 414 -2.34 11.65 -17.55
CA ASP A 414 -1.36 12.05 -16.56
C ASP A 414 -1.71 13.41 -15.93
N ASN A 415 -1.43 13.54 -14.65
CA ASN A 415 -1.80 14.69 -13.85
C ASN A 415 -0.60 15.62 -13.66
N MET A 416 -0.61 16.78 -14.28
CA MET A 416 0.47 17.75 -14.14
C MET A 416 0.27 18.60 -12.88
N VAL A 417 1.31 18.77 -12.06
CA VAL A 417 1.29 19.61 -10.85
C VAL A 417 0.98 21.07 -11.19
N SER A 418 1.67 21.64 -12.18
CA SER A 418 1.52 23.04 -12.61
C SER A 418 1.82 23.20 -14.10
N SER A 419 1.48 24.36 -14.68
CA SER A 419 1.76 24.70 -16.09
C SER A 419 2.98 25.61 -16.24
N ALA A 420 3.53 26.09 -15.12
CA ALA A 420 4.66 27.00 -15.07
C ALA A 420 5.54 26.67 -13.87
N ALA A 421 6.84 26.85 -14.04
CA ALA A 421 7.78 26.62 -12.95
C ALA A 421 7.53 27.51 -11.74
N GLY A 422 7.79 26.95 -10.56
CA GLY A 422 7.66 27.63 -9.27
C GLY A 422 6.23 27.69 -8.72
N ILE A 423 5.26 27.08 -9.41
CA ILE A 423 3.88 26.92 -8.91
C ILE A 423 3.71 25.51 -8.36
N ASN A 424 3.31 25.40 -7.10
CA ASN A 424 3.08 24.14 -6.40
C ASN A 424 1.60 23.74 -6.48
N ALA A 425 1.32 22.44 -6.53
CA ALA A 425 -0.01 21.91 -6.24
C ALA A 425 -0.07 21.51 -4.77
N THR A 426 -1.07 22.00 -4.04
CA THR A 426 -1.32 21.57 -2.66
C THR A 426 -2.57 20.72 -2.62
N LEU A 427 -2.43 19.48 -2.14
CA LEU A 427 -3.55 18.56 -1.91
C LEU A 427 -3.59 18.23 -0.42
N TYR A 428 -4.76 18.23 0.19
CA TYR A 428 -4.95 17.83 1.59
C TYR A 428 -4.60 16.36 1.77
N GLY A 429 -5.07 15.51 0.87
CA GLY A 429 -4.80 14.07 0.81
C GLY A 429 -5.11 13.55 -0.59
N ILE A 430 -4.75 12.30 -0.89
CA ILE A 430 -5.01 11.63 -2.17
C ILE A 430 -5.80 10.36 -1.90
N ARG A 431 -6.86 10.12 -2.68
CA ARG A 431 -7.62 8.87 -2.64
C ARG A 431 -7.81 8.32 -4.05
N ILE A 432 -7.36 7.09 -4.27
CA ILE A 432 -7.54 6.33 -5.51
C ILE A 432 -8.51 5.19 -5.23
N GLU A 433 -9.66 5.23 -5.88
CA GLU A 433 -10.79 4.34 -5.62
C GLU A 433 -11.02 3.41 -6.82
N ASP A 434 -12.23 3.34 -7.38
CA ASP A 434 -12.56 2.49 -8.52
C ASP A 434 -12.37 3.21 -9.85
N THR A 435 -11.22 3.84 -10.04
CA THR A 435 -10.86 4.35 -11.37
C THR A 435 -10.68 3.19 -12.35
N TYR A 436 -11.09 3.37 -13.61
CA TYR A 436 -10.78 2.38 -14.66
C TYR A 436 -9.27 2.31 -14.97
N LEU A 437 -8.48 3.27 -14.45
CA LEU A 437 -7.03 3.25 -14.55
C LEU A 437 -6.44 2.33 -13.48
N ASN A 438 -5.48 1.49 -13.88
CA ASN A 438 -4.70 0.71 -12.91
C ASN A 438 -3.62 1.57 -12.22
N THR A 439 -3.19 2.66 -12.86
CA THR A 439 -2.12 3.52 -12.34
C THR A 439 -2.48 4.98 -12.58
N ILE A 440 -2.51 5.77 -11.51
CA ILE A 440 -2.56 7.23 -11.57
C ILE A 440 -1.13 7.76 -11.53
N THR A 441 -0.77 8.63 -12.46
CA THR A 441 0.53 9.30 -12.45
C THR A 441 0.36 10.80 -12.22
N ILE A 442 1.08 11.34 -11.24
CA ILE A 442 1.23 12.78 -10.97
C ILE A 442 2.64 13.19 -11.37
N ARG A 443 2.79 14.16 -12.28
CA ARG A 443 4.08 14.62 -12.81
C ARG A 443 4.33 16.08 -12.47
N GLY A 444 5.55 16.39 -12.04
CA GLY A 444 6.01 17.78 -11.96
C GLY A 444 6.37 18.35 -13.33
N VAL A 445 6.51 19.67 -13.41
CA VAL A 445 7.03 20.38 -14.60
C VAL A 445 8.41 20.95 -14.25
N ALA A 446 9.38 20.83 -15.15
CA ALA A 446 10.66 21.52 -15.02
C ALA A 446 10.57 22.94 -15.63
N ALA A 447 11.29 23.93 -15.08
CA ALA A 447 11.27 25.31 -15.60
C ALA A 447 11.72 25.44 -17.06
N ASP A 448 12.59 24.55 -17.50
CA ASP A 448 13.13 24.50 -18.85
C ASP A 448 12.31 23.63 -19.82
N GLY A 449 11.16 23.12 -19.36
CA GLY A 449 10.33 22.18 -20.13
C GLY A 449 10.96 20.79 -20.28
N SER A 450 12.05 20.50 -19.57
CA SER A 450 12.62 19.15 -19.49
C SER A 450 11.71 18.22 -18.69
N SER A 451 11.97 16.92 -18.80
CA SER A 451 11.20 15.89 -18.12
C SER A 451 11.48 15.82 -16.61
N ALA A 452 12.35 16.67 -16.04
CA ALA A 452 12.96 16.53 -14.71
C ALA A 452 12.69 17.73 -13.77
N PRO A 453 11.60 17.72 -12.99
CA PRO A 453 11.26 18.82 -12.08
C PRO A 453 12.17 18.87 -10.83
N SER A 454 12.69 20.04 -10.47
CA SER A 454 13.33 20.34 -9.17
C SER A 454 12.34 20.99 -8.19
N MET A 455 12.70 21.15 -6.91
CA MET A 455 11.86 21.90 -5.94
C MET A 455 11.65 23.38 -6.32
N GLN A 456 12.49 23.94 -7.20
CA GLN A 456 12.33 25.31 -7.69
C GLN A 456 11.36 25.38 -8.88
N ASP A 457 11.05 24.23 -9.50
CA ASP A 457 10.25 24.13 -10.72
C ASP A 457 8.76 23.86 -10.45
N GLY A 458 8.33 23.84 -9.18
CA GLY A 458 6.96 23.55 -8.80
C GLY A 458 6.77 22.07 -8.44
N HIS A 459 6.27 21.82 -7.23
CA HIS A 459 6.19 20.49 -6.64
C HIS A 459 4.83 20.17 -6.03
N LEU A 460 4.64 18.91 -5.66
CA LEU A 460 3.44 18.45 -4.97
C LEU A 460 3.63 18.65 -3.45
N ILE A 461 2.73 19.40 -2.83
CA ILE A 461 2.60 19.53 -1.39
C ILE A 461 1.40 18.67 -0.96
N LEU A 462 1.64 17.74 -0.04
CA LEU A 462 0.62 16.86 0.52
C LEU A 462 0.40 17.19 2.00
N GLY A 463 -0.82 17.61 2.33
CA GLY A 463 -1.27 17.88 3.70
C GLY A 463 -1.52 16.59 4.51
N SER A 464 -2.12 16.73 5.68
CA SER A 464 -2.35 15.65 6.64
C SER A 464 -3.41 14.60 6.26
N GLY A 465 -4.08 14.77 5.11
CA GLY A 465 -5.14 13.88 4.64
C GLY A 465 -4.63 12.53 4.13
N GLY A 466 -3.31 12.37 3.95
CA GLY A 466 -2.71 11.07 3.67
C GLY A 466 -2.93 10.56 2.25
N ILE A 467 -2.76 9.24 2.07
CA ILE A 467 -2.88 8.55 0.78
C ILE A 467 -3.68 7.26 0.96
N ASP A 468 -4.82 7.15 0.29
CA ASP A 468 -5.63 5.93 0.25
C ASP A 468 -5.57 5.32 -1.16
N ILE A 469 -5.16 4.05 -1.28
CA ILE A 469 -5.10 3.33 -2.56
C ILE A 469 -5.93 2.05 -2.48
N ALA A 470 -7.00 1.97 -3.26
CA ALA A 470 -7.85 0.80 -3.37
C ALA A 470 -7.15 -0.40 -4.05
N ALA A 471 -7.68 -1.60 -3.80
CA ALA A 471 -7.13 -2.85 -4.31
C ALA A 471 -6.98 -2.85 -5.84
N GLY A 472 -5.80 -3.30 -6.31
CA GLY A 472 -5.48 -3.38 -7.74
C GLY A 472 -5.15 -2.03 -8.40
N LYS A 473 -5.13 -0.93 -7.63
CA LYS A 473 -4.74 0.40 -8.12
C LYS A 473 -3.33 0.77 -7.71
N ASN A 474 -2.72 1.72 -8.41
CA ASN A 474 -1.37 2.21 -8.15
C ASN A 474 -1.31 3.73 -8.26
N LEU A 475 -0.37 4.33 -7.51
CA LEU A 475 -0.04 5.74 -7.60
C LEU A 475 1.44 5.89 -7.94
N THR A 476 1.76 6.66 -8.99
CA THR A 476 3.10 7.12 -9.26
C THR A 476 3.17 8.64 -9.06
N ILE A 477 3.97 9.09 -8.11
CA ILE A 477 4.34 10.50 -7.93
C ILE A 477 5.72 10.70 -8.57
N ALA A 478 5.72 11.29 -9.76
CA ALA A 478 6.88 11.73 -10.52
C ALA A 478 7.07 13.24 -10.41
N SER A 479 7.12 13.72 -9.18
CA SER A 479 7.36 15.10 -8.80
C SER A 479 8.09 15.11 -7.47
N ALA A 480 8.79 16.20 -7.14
CA ALA A 480 9.21 16.42 -5.77
C ALA A 480 7.96 16.44 -4.85
N LEU A 481 8.09 15.87 -3.65
CA LEU A 481 6.99 15.71 -2.70
C LEU A 481 7.35 16.38 -1.37
N GLU A 482 6.55 17.34 -0.95
CA GLU A 482 6.64 17.97 0.36
C GLU A 482 5.47 17.50 1.23
N LEU A 483 5.77 16.89 2.38
CA LEU A 483 4.76 16.43 3.33
C LEU A 483 4.52 17.49 4.42
N GLN A 484 3.25 17.78 4.71
CA GLN A 484 2.86 18.76 5.73
C GLN A 484 1.90 18.12 6.74
N GLY A 485 2.43 17.88 7.94
CA GLY A 485 1.70 17.24 9.04
C GLY A 485 1.76 15.73 8.96
N THR A 486 1.25 15.07 10.00
CA THR A 486 1.21 13.61 10.08
C THR A 486 0.39 13.02 8.94
N GLN A 487 0.94 11.98 8.32
CA GLN A 487 0.37 11.25 7.19
C GLN A 487 -0.10 9.86 7.62
N GLN A 488 -1.20 9.42 7.04
CA GLN A 488 -1.61 8.01 7.03
C GLN A 488 -1.72 7.55 5.58
N TRP A 489 -0.99 6.49 5.21
CA TRP A 489 -1.00 5.89 3.89
C TRP A 489 -1.61 4.49 3.98
N ASP A 490 -2.87 4.37 3.58
CA ASP A 490 -3.61 3.12 3.54
C ASP A 490 -3.59 2.53 2.14
N ILE A 491 -2.70 1.56 1.92
CA ILE A 491 -2.44 0.98 0.60
C ILE A 491 -2.94 -0.46 0.59
N ALA A 492 -3.84 -0.80 -0.33
CA ALA A 492 -4.34 -2.17 -0.44
C ALA A 492 -3.23 -3.17 -0.84
N GLY A 493 -3.38 -4.42 -0.44
CA GLY A 493 -2.47 -5.48 -0.84
C GLY A 493 -2.55 -5.74 -2.36
N GLY A 494 -1.40 -5.91 -3.00
CA GLY A 494 -1.29 -5.97 -4.46
C GLY A 494 -1.20 -4.60 -5.14
N SER A 495 -1.33 -3.51 -4.39
CA SER A 495 -1.18 -2.13 -4.87
C SER A 495 0.19 -1.53 -4.56
N THR A 496 0.59 -0.54 -5.35
CA THR A 496 1.89 0.12 -5.24
C THR A 496 1.77 1.64 -5.20
N LEU A 497 2.41 2.27 -4.22
CA LEU A 497 2.78 3.69 -4.23
C LEU A 497 4.24 3.82 -4.67
N SER A 498 4.48 4.45 -5.81
CA SER A 498 5.82 4.73 -6.33
C SER A 498 6.09 6.24 -6.30
N ILE A 499 7.15 6.65 -5.60
CA ILE A 499 7.64 8.02 -5.55
C ILE A 499 9.00 8.01 -6.25
N ARG A 500 9.05 8.48 -7.50
CA ARG A 500 10.22 8.27 -8.38
C ARG A 500 10.42 9.39 -9.39
N GLY A 501 11.67 9.67 -9.77
CA GLY A 501 11.95 10.53 -10.93
C GLY A 501 11.51 9.88 -12.25
N ASN A 502 11.24 10.68 -13.29
CA ASN A 502 10.99 10.18 -14.64
C ASN A 502 12.33 9.75 -15.28
N SER A 503 12.39 8.69 -16.09
CA SER A 503 13.64 8.36 -16.78
C SER A 503 13.36 7.74 -18.14
N SER A 504 13.37 8.57 -19.18
CA SER A 504 13.47 8.10 -20.57
C SER A 504 14.91 8.11 -21.10
N SER A 505 15.88 8.70 -20.39
CA SER A 505 17.22 8.98 -20.95
C SER A 505 18.42 8.53 -20.12
N GLY A 506 18.23 7.79 -19.02
CA GLY A 506 19.35 7.37 -18.16
C GLY A 506 20.02 8.50 -17.36
N ASN A 507 19.52 9.75 -17.44
CA ASN A 507 19.82 10.80 -16.48
C ASN A 507 18.86 10.64 -15.29
N HIS A 508 19.42 10.34 -14.13
CA HIS A 508 18.67 10.10 -12.89
C HIS A 508 17.94 11.40 -12.50
N GLN A 509 16.62 11.35 -12.44
CA GLN A 509 15.82 12.53 -12.11
C GLN A 509 15.59 12.69 -10.61
N LEU A 510 15.49 13.95 -10.21
CA LEU A 510 15.31 14.40 -8.84
C LEU A 510 13.90 14.09 -8.34
N THR A 511 13.81 13.32 -7.26
CA THR A 511 12.61 13.22 -6.44
C THR A 511 13.09 13.18 -5.01
N PHE A 512 12.57 14.07 -4.17
CA PHE A 512 12.88 14.15 -2.75
C PHE A 512 11.56 14.14 -1.98
N ILE A 513 11.57 13.53 -0.81
CA ILE A 513 10.54 13.73 0.21
C ILE A 513 11.10 14.76 1.19
N THR A 514 10.41 15.88 1.35
CA THR A 514 10.76 16.95 2.30
C THR A 514 9.58 17.25 3.23
N GLY A 515 9.72 18.27 4.07
CA GLY A 515 8.64 18.73 4.94
C GLY A 515 8.68 18.08 6.32
N THR A 516 7.53 18.04 7.00
CA THR A 516 7.44 17.66 8.41
C THR A 516 6.22 16.81 8.71
N GLY A 517 6.33 15.94 9.70
CA GLY A 517 5.23 15.12 10.22
C GLY A 517 5.51 13.62 10.11
N ASP A 518 4.93 12.83 10.99
CA ASP A 518 5.15 11.37 10.97
C ASP A 518 4.39 10.72 9.81
N VAL A 519 4.90 9.62 9.26
CA VAL A 519 4.25 8.84 8.18
C VAL A 519 3.92 7.45 8.68
N ALA A 520 2.63 7.12 8.76
CA ALA A 520 2.16 5.77 9.06
C ALA A 520 1.68 5.08 7.77
N ILE A 521 2.20 3.90 7.46
CA ILE A 521 1.86 3.12 6.26
C ILE A 521 1.19 1.82 6.70
N ARG A 522 0.04 1.49 6.11
CA ARG A 522 -0.74 0.29 6.44
C ARG A 522 -1.17 -0.44 5.18
N ASN A 523 -1.22 -1.77 5.28
CA ASN A 523 -1.92 -2.59 4.30
C ASN A 523 -3.42 -2.59 4.64
N SER A 524 -4.23 -1.86 3.87
CA SER A 524 -5.67 -1.69 4.16
C SER A 524 -6.50 -2.96 3.94
N THR A 525 -5.93 -3.97 3.29
CA THR A 525 -6.57 -5.28 3.06
C THR A 525 -6.09 -6.38 4.00
N LEU A 526 -5.24 -6.03 4.97
CA LEU A 526 -4.72 -7.01 5.91
C LEU A 526 -5.80 -7.43 6.92
N VAL A 527 -6.52 -8.50 6.58
CA VAL A 527 -7.32 -9.31 7.50
C VAL A 527 -6.51 -10.55 7.93
N GLU A 528 -6.99 -11.35 8.88
CA GLU A 528 -6.36 -12.60 9.37
C GLU A 528 -6.07 -13.67 8.28
N SER A 529 -6.30 -13.37 7.00
CA SER A 529 -5.89 -14.13 5.82
C SER A 529 -5.59 -13.16 4.66
N PRO A 530 -4.31 -12.78 4.41
CA PRO A 530 -3.99 -11.62 3.56
C PRO A 530 -4.19 -11.86 2.06
N SER A 531 -4.83 -10.90 1.39
CA SER A 531 -4.66 -10.67 -0.05
C SER A 531 -3.44 -9.77 -0.27
N GLY A 532 -2.30 -10.34 -0.68
CA GLY A 532 -1.17 -9.60 -1.24
C GLY A 532 -0.41 -8.65 -0.31
N VAL A 533 0.77 -8.22 -0.77
CA VAL A 533 1.65 -7.26 -0.10
C VAL A 533 1.36 -5.85 -0.63
N ALA A 534 1.25 -4.86 0.25
CA ALA A 534 1.19 -3.45 -0.13
C ALA A 534 2.62 -2.93 -0.36
N ARG A 535 2.89 -2.31 -1.50
CA ARG A 535 4.25 -1.89 -1.88
C ARG A 535 4.41 -0.38 -1.85
N VAL A 536 5.50 0.09 -1.26
CA VAL A 536 5.93 1.49 -1.33
C VAL A 536 7.34 1.54 -1.89
N GLU A 537 7.52 2.23 -3.00
CA GLU A 537 8.80 2.35 -3.68
C GLU A 537 9.21 3.82 -3.72
N VAL A 538 10.32 4.16 -3.10
CA VAL A 538 10.85 5.52 -3.05
C VAL A 538 12.20 5.53 -3.74
N ASN A 539 12.23 6.03 -4.97
CA ASN A 539 13.45 6.22 -5.76
C ASN A 539 13.83 7.69 -5.72
N THR A 540 14.62 8.06 -4.72
CA THR A 540 14.98 9.45 -4.48
C THR A 540 16.40 9.74 -4.95
N TYR A 541 16.57 10.91 -5.56
CA TYR A 541 17.89 11.49 -5.79
C TYR A 541 17.97 12.69 -4.88
N LEU A 542 18.86 12.69 -3.88
CA LEU A 542 18.98 13.77 -2.90
C LEU A 542 19.77 14.95 -3.49
N SER A 543 19.21 16.16 -3.43
CA SER A 543 19.92 17.40 -3.73
C SER A 543 20.62 17.89 -2.46
N ALA A 544 21.89 18.28 -2.56
CA ALA A 544 22.66 18.81 -1.43
C ALA A 544 22.06 20.09 -0.81
N THR A 545 21.09 20.73 -1.47
CA THR A 545 20.47 21.99 -1.02
C THR A 545 19.03 21.85 -0.53
N ALA A 546 18.40 20.68 -0.69
CA ALA A 546 17.02 20.47 -0.22
C ALA A 546 16.97 20.19 1.29
N PRO A 547 16.00 20.75 2.04
CA PRO A 547 15.86 20.44 3.46
C PRO A 547 15.47 18.97 3.66
N ALA A 548 16.09 18.32 4.65
CA ALA A 548 15.73 16.95 5.01
C ALA A 548 14.30 16.87 5.54
N PHE A 549 13.56 15.83 5.13
CA PHE A 549 12.31 15.47 5.78
C PHE A 549 12.50 15.27 7.29
N THR A 550 11.60 15.85 8.09
CA THR A 550 11.62 15.77 9.55
C THR A 550 10.35 15.10 10.06
N GLY A 551 10.44 13.80 10.31
CA GLY A 551 9.34 12.98 10.79
C GLY A 551 9.78 11.54 10.98
N SER A 552 9.01 10.77 11.73
CA SER A 552 9.24 9.33 11.92
C SER A 552 8.39 8.52 10.94
N TRP A 553 8.88 7.36 10.55
CA TRP A 553 8.16 6.39 9.72
C TRP A 553 7.64 5.24 10.58
N PHE A 554 6.39 4.86 10.38
CA PHE A 554 5.74 3.71 11.02
C PHE A 554 5.18 2.81 9.92
N ILE A 555 5.80 1.65 9.72
CA ILE A 555 5.47 0.77 8.60
C ILE A 555 4.81 -0.48 9.16
N GLY A 556 3.52 -0.63 8.86
CA GLY A 556 2.67 -1.69 9.38
C GLY A 556 2.89 -3.06 8.72
N PRO A 557 2.25 -4.11 9.27
CA PRO A 557 2.39 -5.47 8.75
C PRO A 557 1.83 -5.59 7.34
N GLY A 558 2.36 -6.55 6.56
CA GLY A 558 1.93 -6.77 5.18
C GLY A 558 2.35 -5.66 4.19
N VAL A 559 3.23 -4.75 4.62
CA VAL A 559 3.85 -3.71 3.79
C VAL A 559 5.29 -4.09 3.46
N GLU A 560 5.66 -3.94 2.20
CA GLU A 560 7.04 -3.98 1.72
C GLU A 560 7.42 -2.60 1.20
N MET A 561 8.42 -1.97 1.81
CA MET A 561 8.88 -0.65 1.43
C MET A 561 10.31 -0.70 0.90
N THR A 562 10.52 -0.23 -0.32
CA THR A 562 11.84 -0.05 -0.91
C THR A 562 12.22 1.43 -0.87
N MET A 563 13.39 1.73 -0.31
CA MET A 563 13.98 3.07 -0.37
C MET A 563 15.30 3.00 -1.11
N ASN A 564 15.36 3.62 -2.30
CA ASN A 564 16.54 3.75 -3.13
C ASN A 564 17.03 5.21 -3.10
N GLY A 565 18.28 5.44 -2.69
CA GLY A 565 18.94 6.75 -2.76
C GLY A 565 20.02 6.80 -3.84
N THR A 566 20.05 7.89 -4.63
CA THR A 566 20.97 8.02 -5.79
C THR A 566 21.85 9.29 -5.78
N GLY A 567 21.93 10.05 -4.65
CA GLY A 567 22.76 11.29 -4.54
C GLY A 567 23.72 11.31 -3.35
N SER A 568 24.90 11.94 -3.49
CA SER A 568 25.98 12.02 -2.49
C SER A 568 25.77 13.16 -1.47
N GLN A 569 25.78 12.82 -0.16
CA GLN A 569 25.98 13.69 1.03
C GLN A 569 24.78 14.35 1.78
N THR A 570 24.72 14.02 3.09
CA THR A 570 24.62 14.86 4.33
C THR A 570 23.37 15.62 4.79
N ALA A 571 22.16 15.38 4.27
CA ALA A 571 20.95 15.86 4.96
C ALA A 571 19.85 14.79 5.03
N GLY A 572 19.97 13.90 6.02
CA GLY A 572 19.05 12.78 6.22
C GLY A 572 19.33 11.63 5.25
N SER A 573 19.15 10.40 5.69
CA SER A 573 18.96 9.31 4.72
C SER A 573 17.69 9.61 3.90
N GLY A 574 17.35 8.81 2.87
CA GLY A 574 16.03 8.91 2.23
C GLY A 574 14.84 8.87 3.22
N TRP A 575 15.09 8.41 4.46
CA TRP A 575 14.15 8.38 5.59
C TRP A 575 14.02 9.70 6.37
N GLY A 576 14.79 10.74 6.04
CA GLY A 576 14.80 12.00 6.78
C GLY A 576 15.58 11.93 8.09
N THR A 577 15.14 12.66 9.11
CA THR A 577 15.86 12.80 10.40
C THR A 577 15.24 12.02 11.57
N GLY A 578 14.05 11.45 11.42
CA GLY A 578 13.33 10.75 12.49
C GLY A 578 13.66 9.26 12.63
N THR A 579 12.86 8.57 13.46
CA THR A 579 12.96 7.11 13.67
C THR A 579 12.18 6.36 12.59
N VAL A 580 12.64 5.16 12.21
CA VAL A 580 11.92 4.23 11.32
C VAL A 580 11.49 3.01 12.13
N THR A 581 10.20 2.77 12.26
CA THR A 581 9.60 1.66 13.03
C THR A 581 8.95 0.67 12.09
N LEU A 582 9.36 -0.61 12.17
CA LEU A 582 8.86 -1.70 11.33
C LEU A 582 8.01 -2.65 12.17
N GLN A 583 6.69 -2.60 12.01
CA GLN A 583 5.72 -3.38 12.77
C GLN A 583 5.34 -4.64 11.97
N GLY A 584 6.25 -5.61 11.90
CA GLY A 584 6.11 -6.79 11.04
C GLY A 584 6.29 -6.49 9.54
N ALA A 585 6.70 -5.28 9.17
CA ALA A 585 6.97 -4.87 7.79
C ALA A 585 8.33 -5.38 7.29
N THR A 586 8.49 -5.41 5.96
CA THR A 586 9.81 -5.60 5.33
C THR A 586 10.27 -4.31 4.68
N VAL A 587 11.49 -3.87 5.00
CA VAL A 587 12.14 -2.74 4.32
C VAL A 587 13.31 -3.22 3.50
N LEU A 588 13.37 -2.82 2.24
CA LEU A 588 14.48 -3.02 1.31
C LEU A 588 15.25 -1.71 1.16
N ALA A 589 16.44 -1.66 1.76
CA ALA A 589 17.28 -0.48 1.90
C ALA A 589 18.27 -0.31 0.73
N GLY A 590 17.78 0.08 -0.45
CA GLY A 590 18.62 0.27 -1.62
C GLY A 590 19.40 1.59 -1.68
N TRP A 591 20.57 1.54 -2.32
CA TRP A 591 21.42 2.72 -2.50
C TRP A 591 22.35 2.53 -3.71
N GLU A 592 22.53 3.59 -4.50
CA GLU A 592 23.22 3.48 -5.79
C GLU A 592 24.62 4.12 -5.86
N ASN A 593 25.05 5.01 -4.96
CA ASN A 593 26.40 5.62 -5.08
C ASN A 593 27.51 4.91 -4.26
N ALA A 594 28.74 5.38 -4.37
CA ALA A 594 29.85 4.94 -3.55
C ALA A 594 29.86 5.71 -2.21
N GLY A 595 29.50 5.05 -1.09
CA GLY A 595 29.57 5.61 0.26
C GLY A 595 28.33 6.40 0.69
N ASN A 596 27.56 5.90 1.64
CA ASN A 596 26.45 6.61 2.31
C ASN A 596 26.45 6.33 3.81
N THR A 597 25.95 7.26 4.61
CA THR A 597 25.70 7.06 6.04
C THR A 597 24.25 7.42 6.38
N TRP A 598 23.53 6.49 7.00
CA TRP A 598 22.19 6.72 7.53
C TRP A 598 22.26 6.84 9.06
N ASN A 599 21.82 7.98 9.58
CA ASN A 599 21.85 8.28 11.02
C ASN A 599 20.53 7.95 11.73
N ASN A 600 19.54 7.43 10.98
CA ASN A 600 18.21 7.14 11.52
C ASN A 600 18.27 5.97 12.49
N ARG A 601 17.50 6.08 13.58
CA ARG A 601 17.22 4.94 14.45
C ARG A 601 16.21 4.02 13.77
N PHE A 602 16.47 2.72 13.76
CA PHE A 602 15.53 1.69 13.30
C PHE A 602 14.99 0.89 14.49
N ILE A 603 13.67 0.74 14.58
CA ILE A 603 12.99 -0.09 15.59
C ILE A 603 12.28 -1.22 14.85
N LEU A 604 12.72 -2.45 15.06
CA LEU A 604 12.20 -3.65 14.42
C LEU A 604 11.18 -4.33 15.34
N GLU A 605 9.93 -3.86 15.35
CA GLU A 605 8.81 -4.50 16.04
C GLU A 605 8.34 -5.73 15.25
N GLU A 606 9.15 -6.79 15.25
CA GLU A 606 8.98 -8.02 14.43
C GLU A 606 9.20 -7.81 12.92
N GLY A 607 9.51 -6.59 12.48
CA GLY A 607 9.87 -6.30 11.10
C GLY A 607 11.25 -6.81 10.67
N THR A 608 11.50 -6.77 9.36
CA THR A 608 12.80 -7.14 8.77
C THR A 608 13.39 -5.95 8.02
N LEU A 609 14.63 -5.58 8.36
CA LEU A 609 15.43 -4.63 7.58
C LEU A 609 16.38 -5.41 6.67
N SER A 610 16.23 -5.28 5.36
CA SER A 610 16.88 -6.12 4.36
C SER A 610 17.45 -5.35 3.16
N SER A 611 18.19 -6.04 2.30
CA SER A 611 18.65 -5.60 0.97
C SER A 611 19.37 -4.26 0.94
N PHE A 612 20.65 -4.26 1.31
CA PHE A 612 21.48 -3.04 1.40
C PHE A 612 22.28 -2.78 0.12
N GLY A 613 21.67 -2.19 -0.91
CA GLY A 613 22.33 -1.88 -2.19
C GLY A 613 21.37 -1.75 -3.38
N GLY A 614 21.82 -1.08 -4.46
CA GLY A 614 21.00 -0.81 -5.64
C GLY A 614 20.72 -2.02 -6.55
N SER A 615 19.72 -1.88 -7.41
CA SER A 615 19.25 -2.90 -8.37
C SER A 615 20.33 -3.40 -9.33
N SER A 616 21.35 -2.57 -9.63
CA SER A 616 22.45 -2.93 -10.52
C SER A 616 23.48 -3.90 -9.93
N ASN A 617 23.38 -4.23 -8.63
CA ASN A 617 24.20 -5.19 -7.87
C ASN A 617 25.72 -5.13 -8.15
N THR A 618 26.21 -3.96 -8.56
CA THR A 618 27.61 -3.73 -8.91
C THR A 618 28.42 -3.68 -7.61
N ALA A 619 29.36 -4.60 -7.46
CA ALA A 619 30.20 -4.71 -6.26
C ALA A 619 31.06 -3.45 -6.02
N GLY A 620 31.40 -3.19 -4.75
CA GLY A 620 32.30 -2.10 -4.35
C GLY A 620 31.64 -0.87 -3.72
N LYS A 621 30.33 -0.87 -3.46
CA LYS A 621 29.64 0.22 -2.75
C LYS A 621 29.57 -0.07 -1.25
N VAL A 622 29.59 1.00 -0.44
CA VAL A 622 29.51 0.93 1.04
C VAL A 622 28.32 1.76 1.53
N LEU A 623 27.48 1.17 2.37
CA LEU A 623 26.45 1.86 3.15
C LEU A 623 26.77 1.70 4.64
N THR A 624 26.77 2.78 5.40
CA THR A 624 26.95 2.80 6.85
C THR A 624 25.63 3.11 7.54
N LEU A 625 25.20 2.30 8.50
CA LEU A 625 24.13 2.63 9.43
C LEU A 625 24.77 3.07 10.76
N ASP A 626 24.58 4.33 11.12
CA ASP A 626 25.17 4.96 12.31
C ASP A 626 24.14 5.24 13.43
N GLY A 627 22.85 5.10 13.13
CA GLY A 627 21.80 5.08 14.14
C GLY A 627 21.61 3.70 14.77
N GLU A 628 21.09 3.67 16.00
CA GLU A 628 20.76 2.42 16.71
C GLU A 628 19.70 1.61 15.95
N ILE A 629 19.88 0.30 15.90
CA ILE A 629 18.88 -0.68 15.48
C ILE A 629 18.45 -1.46 16.72
N SER A 630 17.15 -1.53 17.00
CA SER A 630 16.57 -2.12 18.21
C SER A 630 15.32 -2.96 17.89
N GLY A 631 14.76 -3.67 18.87
CA GLY A 631 13.50 -4.42 18.74
C GLY A 631 13.67 -5.93 18.52
N LYS A 632 12.57 -6.65 18.29
CA LYS A 632 12.56 -8.13 18.17
C LYS A 632 12.81 -8.65 16.76
N GLY A 633 12.80 -7.77 15.77
CA GLY A 633 12.95 -8.14 14.37
C GLY A 633 14.38 -8.44 13.94
N THR A 634 14.54 -8.68 12.63
CA THR A 634 15.75 -9.25 12.03
C THR A 634 16.44 -8.27 11.09
N LEU A 635 17.78 -8.31 11.02
CA LEU A 635 18.57 -7.66 9.98
C LEU A 635 19.04 -8.69 8.94
N ALA A 636 18.78 -8.47 7.65
CA ALA A 636 19.15 -9.39 6.58
C ALA A 636 19.97 -8.71 5.47
N LYS A 637 21.26 -9.02 5.39
CA LYS A 637 22.16 -8.50 4.35
C LYS A 637 22.19 -9.44 3.14
N THR A 638 21.56 -9.05 2.03
CA THR A 638 21.33 -9.95 0.87
C THR A 638 22.01 -9.53 -0.43
N THR A 639 22.48 -8.29 -0.56
CA THR A 639 23.08 -7.71 -1.79
C THR A 639 24.59 -7.93 -1.87
N ASN A 640 25.24 -7.70 -3.01
CA ASN A 640 26.70 -7.91 -3.15
C ASN A 640 27.59 -6.80 -2.53
N ASN A 641 27.00 -5.73 -2.01
CA ASN A 641 27.73 -4.55 -1.49
C ASN A 641 28.20 -4.72 -0.04
N THR A 642 28.91 -3.72 0.49
CA THR A 642 29.30 -3.67 1.90
C THR A 642 28.29 -2.87 2.72
N LEU A 643 27.80 -3.45 3.81
CA LEU A 643 27.06 -2.76 4.87
C LEU A 643 27.99 -2.59 6.07
N VAL A 644 28.12 -1.37 6.61
CA VAL A 644 28.82 -1.08 7.86
C VAL A 644 27.78 -0.77 8.94
N LEU A 645 27.86 -1.47 10.07
CA LEU A 645 27.05 -1.17 11.26
C LEU A 645 27.93 -0.43 12.28
N ALA A 646 27.79 0.89 12.35
CA ALA A 646 28.66 1.77 13.15
C ALA A 646 28.16 2.03 14.58
N HIS A 647 26.89 1.70 14.87
CA HIS A 647 26.29 1.86 16.20
C HIS A 647 26.28 0.57 17.03
N ALA A 648 26.15 0.69 18.35
CA ALA A 648 25.85 -0.43 19.23
C ALA A 648 24.34 -0.73 19.20
N ASN A 649 23.97 -1.90 18.71
CA ASN A 649 22.58 -2.25 18.43
C ASN A 649 22.00 -3.17 19.51
N THR A 650 20.68 -3.21 19.63
CA THR A 650 19.95 -3.95 20.67
C THR A 650 18.89 -4.90 20.12
N TYR A 651 18.80 -5.06 18.80
CA TYR A 651 17.80 -5.96 18.19
C TYR A 651 18.05 -7.44 18.53
N GLU A 652 16.98 -8.21 18.71
CA GLU A 652 17.00 -9.58 19.25
C GLU A 652 16.79 -10.67 18.19
N GLY A 653 16.15 -10.36 17.06
CA GLY A 653 15.83 -11.35 16.01
C GLY A 653 17.05 -11.88 15.24
N GLY A 654 18.23 -11.29 15.47
CA GLY A 654 19.49 -11.72 14.91
C GLY A 654 19.82 -11.10 13.55
N THR A 655 20.99 -11.48 13.04
CA THR A 655 21.56 -10.97 11.80
C THR A 655 21.73 -12.10 10.81
N GLN A 656 21.27 -11.94 9.57
CA GLN A 656 21.51 -12.87 8.48
C GLN A 656 22.40 -12.22 7.44
N VAL A 657 23.54 -12.83 7.12
CA VAL A 657 24.46 -12.38 6.07
C VAL A 657 24.35 -13.39 4.93
N ASN A 658 23.55 -13.03 3.92
CA ASN A 658 23.18 -13.86 2.77
C ASN A 658 23.88 -13.42 1.47
N GLY A 659 24.56 -12.28 1.47
CA GLY A 659 25.25 -11.74 0.29
C GLY A 659 26.17 -10.56 0.62
N GLY A 660 27.26 -10.45 -0.13
CA GLY A 660 28.24 -9.35 0.01
C GLY A 660 28.87 -9.29 1.40
N ALA A 661 29.36 -8.11 1.80
CA ALA A 661 30.03 -7.94 3.09
C ALA A 661 29.17 -7.20 4.13
N LEU A 662 29.18 -7.67 5.37
CA LEU A 662 28.74 -6.94 6.56
C LEU A 662 29.97 -6.65 7.42
N GLN A 663 30.30 -5.38 7.65
CA GLN A 663 31.45 -4.96 8.44
C GLN A 663 31.01 -4.28 9.74
N LEU A 664 31.70 -4.57 10.84
CA LEU A 664 31.42 -3.91 12.12
C LEU A 664 32.20 -2.59 12.25
N GLY A 665 31.49 -1.53 12.62
CA GLY A 665 32.07 -0.27 13.11
C GLY A 665 32.04 -0.16 14.64
N ASN A 666 31.33 -1.07 15.34
CA ASN A 666 31.19 -1.09 16.79
C ASN A 666 31.15 -2.55 17.32
N LYS A 667 31.64 -2.78 18.54
CA LYS A 667 31.59 -4.10 19.20
C LYS A 667 30.17 -4.64 19.46
N GLY A 668 29.18 -3.76 19.61
CA GLY A 668 27.77 -4.12 19.80
C GLY A 668 26.95 -4.13 18.51
N ALA A 669 27.58 -4.08 17.33
CA ALA A 669 26.89 -3.83 16.08
C ALA A 669 25.92 -4.95 15.63
N LEU A 670 26.12 -6.19 16.08
CA LEU A 670 25.30 -7.35 15.69
C LEU A 670 24.01 -7.52 16.52
N GLY A 671 23.70 -6.57 17.42
CA GLY A 671 22.56 -6.71 18.31
C GLY A 671 22.80 -7.77 19.39
N ASN A 672 21.72 -8.34 19.93
CA ASN A 672 21.76 -9.37 20.97
C ASN A 672 21.51 -10.79 20.42
N GLY A 673 21.08 -10.91 19.17
CA GLY A 673 20.76 -12.19 18.53
C GLY A 673 21.95 -12.93 17.94
N THR A 674 21.66 -14.06 17.28
CA THR A 674 22.66 -14.84 16.53
C THR A 674 22.98 -14.15 15.20
N ALA A 675 24.26 -14.14 14.80
CA ALA A 675 24.68 -13.72 13.47
C ALA A 675 24.93 -14.96 12.59
N ALA A 676 24.02 -15.25 11.67
CA ALA A 676 24.13 -16.32 10.70
C ALA A 676 24.80 -15.82 9.41
N VAL A 677 25.87 -16.49 9.00
CA VAL A 677 26.64 -16.19 7.80
C VAL A 677 26.46 -17.33 6.81
N ASN A 678 25.62 -17.11 5.81
CA ASN A 678 25.21 -18.11 4.82
C ASN A 678 26.07 -18.00 3.55
N VAL A 679 25.95 -18.99 2.65
CA VAL A 679 26.65 -19.02 1.35
C VAL A 679 26.51 -17.68 0.62
N GLY A 680 27.65 -17.12 0.18
CA GLY A 680 27.72 -15.84 -0.53
C GLY A 680 27.81 -14.60 0.36
N GLY A 681 27.67 -14.75 1.68
CA GLY A 681 27.85 -13.70 2.66
C GLY A 681 29.24 -13.70 3.32
N THR A 682 29.76 -12.51 3.59
CA THR A 682 31.00 -12.28 4.35
C THR A 682 30.72 -11.39 5.55
N LEU A 683 31.07 -11.83 6.76
CA LEU A 683 31.02 -11.02 7.99
C LEU A 683 32.43 -10.57 8.37
N ASN A 684 32.72 -9.28 8.28
CA ASN A 684 33.98 -8.69 8.73
C ASN A 684 33.81 -8.14 10.15
N LEU A 685 34.38 -8.83 11.15
CA LEU A 685 34.31 -8.41 12.55
C LEU A 685 35.17 -7.18 12.86
N ASN A 686 36.08 -6.81 11.94
CA ASN A 686 36.93 -5.64 12.07
C ASN A 686 37.69 -5.60 13.41
N HIS A 687 38.14 -6.77 13.85
CA HIS A 687 38.85 -7.04 15.11
C HIS A 687 38.08 -6.75 16.41
N TYR A 688 36.76 -6.55 16.34
CA TYR A 688 35.94 -6.37 17.53
C TYR A 688 35.63 -7.69 18.25
N ASN A 689 35.61 -7.62 19.58
CA ASN A 689 35.08 -8.69 20.42
C ASN A 689 33.55 -8.59 20.47
N VAL A 690 32.85 -9.66 20.08
CA VAL A 690 31.39 -9.74 20.01
C VAL A 690 30.85 -10.79 20.99
N SER A 691 29.73 -10.46 21.64
CA SER A 691 29.02 -11.38 22.55
C SER A 691 28.04 -12.30 21.83
N ASN A 692 27.89 -12.15 20.51
CA ASN A 692 26.94 -12.89 19.70
C ASN A 692 27.41 -14.32 19.43
N ILE A 693 26.45 -15.21 19.19
CA ILE A 693 26.71 -16.49 18.53
C ILE A 693 26.93 -16.20 17.05
N ILE A 694 28.06 -16.65 16.49
CA ILE A 694 28.34 -16.58 15.05
C ILE A 694 28.06 -17.96 14.45
N ARG A 695 27.02 -18.07 13.61
CA ARG A 695 26.65 -19.33 12.94
C ARG A 695 27.10 -19.31 11.49
N LEU A 696 28.03 -20.19 11.12
CA LEU A 696 28.51 -20.36 9.76
C LEU A 696 27.69 -21.44 9.04
N ALA A 697 27.07 -21.08 7.92
CA ALA A 697 26.31 -21.95 7.05
C ALA A 697 26.76 -21.77 5.59
N GLY A 698 28.08 -21.82 5.39
CA GLY A 698 28.73 -21.74 4.07
C GLY A 698 29.22 -20.36 3.64
N GLY A 699 29.13 -19.33 4.49
CA GLY A 699 29.73 -18.01 4.26
C GLY A 699 31.06 -17.79 4.99
N GLU A 700 31.63 -16.60 4.86
CA GLU A 700 32.99 -16.24 5.30
C GLU A 700 32.97 -15.28 6.50
N VAL A 701 33.96 -15.38 7.39
CA VAL A 701 34.19 -14.38 8.44
C VAL A 701 35.64 -13.89 8.40
N LEU A 702 35.82 -12.56 8.40
CA LEU A 702 37.10 -11.88 8.27
C LEU A 702 37.44 -11.05 9.51
N ASN A 703 38.73 -10.80 9.73
CA ASN A 703 39.28 -9.90 10.76
C ASN A 703 38.70 -10.19 12.14
N TRP A 704 38.89 -11.43 12.61
CA TRP A 704 38.36 -11.87 13.88
C TRP A 704 38.84 -11.01 15.06
N GLY A 705 37.93 -10.81 16.02
CA GLY A 705 38.26 -10.54 17.42
C GLY A 705 37.91 -11.76 18.28
N THR A 706 37.33 -11.53 19.46
CA THR A 706 36.74 -12.58 20.30
C THR A 706 35.27 -12.80 19.97
N ALA A 707 34.82 -14.04 19.81
CA ALA A 707 33.38 -14.37 19.71
C ALA A 707 32.92 -15.16 20.95
N ALA A 708 31.68 -14.93 21.40
CA ALA A 708 31.11 -15.67 22.53
C ALA A 708 30.91 -17.16 22.23
N ARG A 709 30.54 -17.47 20.98
CA ARG A 709 30.35 -18.84 20.50
C ARG A 709 30.35 -18.85 18.97
N VAL A 710 30.92 -19.90 18.37
CA VAL A 710 30.88 -20.12 16.92
C VAL A 710 30.21 -21.47 16.64
N GLU A 711 29.13 -21.46 15.86
CA GLU A 711 28.39 -22.65 15.44
C GLU A 711 28.62 -22.89 13.94
N ILE A 712 28.78 -24.15 13.50
CA ILE A 712 28.94 -24.49 12.09
C ILE A 712 27.83 -25.45 11.68
N ALA A 713 26.89 -24.97 10.85
CA ALA A 713 25.72 -25.74 10.43
C ALA A 713 25.97 -26.41 9.07
N HIS A 714 25.94 -27.76 9.06
CA HIS A 714 26.06 -28.65 7.89
C HIS A 714 27.42 -28.64 7.15
N GLN A 715 27.69 -29.74 6.44
CA GLN A 715 28.91 -30.10 5.71
C GLN A 715 29.64 -28.87 5.09
N VAL A 716 30.69 -28.40 5.75
CA VAL A 716 31.59 -27.40 5.18
C VAL A 716 32.69 -28.17 4.44
N VAL A 717 32.56 -28.26 3.12
CA VAL A 717 33.70 -28.64 2.27
C VAL A 717 34.58 -27.39 2.14
N TRP A 718 35.65 -27.30 2.92
CA TRP A 718 36.64 -26.22 2.77
C TRP A 718 37.47 -26.45 1.51
N ALA A 719 36.93 -26.05 0.37
CA ALA A 719 37.77 -25.91 -0.80
C ALA A 719 38.57 -24.60 -0.75
N ASN A 720 38.03 -23.49 -0.21
CA ASN A 720 38.68 -22.16 -0.27
C ASN A 720 38.11 -21.12 0.74
N GLN A 721 38.07 -21.38 2.07
CA GLN A 721 37.69 -20.32 3.03
C GLN A 721 38.90 -19.95 3.89
N HIS A 722 39.36 -18.72 3.75
CA HIS A 722 40.47 -18.15 4.52
C HIS A 722 39.92 -17.65 5.86
N LEU A 723 40.20 -18.33 6.98
CA LEU A 723 40.15 -17.66 8.29
C LEU A 723 41.32 -16.66 8.32
N ALA A 724 41.06 -15.40 7.95
CA ALA A 724 42.06 -14.34 8.09
C ALA A 724 42.00 -13.74 9.50
N GLY A 725 43.05 -13.92 10.29
CA GLY A 725 43.22 -13.40 11.66
C GLY A 725 43.07 -14.43 12.79
N THR A 726 43.41 -14.03 14.02
CA THR A 726 43.34 -14.87 15.23
C THR A 726 41.90 -14.97 15.78
N LEU A 727 41.28 -16.16 15.70
CA LEU A 727 40.00 -16.44 16.38
C LEU A 727 40.24 -16.63 17.89
N THR A 728 39.77 -15.70 18.73
CA THR A 728 39.77 -15.89 20.20
C THR A 728 38.38 -16.31 20.65
N LEU A 729 38.26 -17.33 21.49
CA LEU A 729 36.99 -17.82 22.01
C LEU A 729 36.91 -17.52 23.51
N SER A 730 35.76 -17.05 24.00
CA SER A 730 35.54 -16.90 25.46
C SER A 730 35.52 -18.25 26.19
N ASP A 731 35.83 -18.25 27.49
CA ASP A 731 35.71 -19.44 28.34
C ASP A 731 34.30 -20.06 28.21
N GLY A 732 34.23 -21.36 27.87
CA GLY A 732 32.97 -22.09 27.65
C GLY A 732 32.44 -22.10 26.22
N SER A 733 33.16 -21.51 25.26
CA SER A 733 32.86 -21.58 23.83
C SER A 733 32.93 -23.02 23.29
N ARG A 734 31.96 -23.38 22.44
CA ARG A 734 31.89 -24.69 21.73
C ARG A 734 31.87 -24.46 20.22
N ILE A 735 32.80 -25.09 19.48
CA ILE A 735 32.68 -25.28 18.02
C ILE A 735 31.98 -26.61 17.81
N LEU A 736 30.78 -26.59 17.23
CA LEU A 736 30.05 -27.77 16.79
C LEU A 736 30.23 -27.91 15.28
N ALA A 737 31.06 -28.85 14.83
CA ALA A 737 31.25 -29.13 13.41
C ALA A 737 30.63 -30.50 13.08
N GLY A 738 29.71 -30.52 12.11
CA GLY A 738 29.03 -31.75 11.71
C GLY A 738 30.01 -32.84 11.23
N ASN A 739 30.80 -32.56 10.18
CA ASN A 739 31.48 -33.62 9.41
C ASN A 739 32.97 -33.41 9.03
N SER A 740 33.57 -32.22 9.20
CA SER A 740 35.01 -31.98 8.93
C SER A 740 35.43 -30.65 9.57
N MET A 741 36.74 -30.48 9.86
CA MET A 741 37.56 -29.33 10.37
C MET A 741 38.81 -28.85 9.56
N THR A 742 38.84 -27.85 8.66
CA THR A 742 40.07 -27.35 8.00
C THR A 742 40.40 -25.94 8.49
N VAL A 743 41.49 -25.83 9.26
CA VAL A 743 42.03 -24.55 9.76
C VAL A 743 43.30 -24.24 8.97
N GLY A 744 43.23 -23.28 8.04
CA GLY A 744 44.37 -22.82 7.24
C GLY A 744 45.23 -21.82 8.01
N THR A 745 46.53 -22.04 8.06
CA THR A 745 47.49 -21.25 8.84
C THR A 745 47.97 -20.02 8.04
N GLY A 746 47.24 -18.91 8.16
CA GLY A 746 47.76 -17.58 7.85
C GLY A 746 48.31 -16.87 9.08
N ASP A 747 47.62 -16.97 10.23
CA ASP A 747 48.00 -16.36 11.51
C ASP A 747 47.51 -17.24 12.68
N GLY A 748 48.30 -17.34 13.76
CA GLY A 748 48.14 -18.33 14.83
C GLY A 748 46.89 -18.17 15.73
N LEU A 749 46.42 -19.29 16.28
CA LEU A 749 45.38 -19.37 17.33
C LEU A 749 46.03 -19.09 18.70
N THR A 750 45.65 -18.01 19.39
CA THR A 750 46.18 -17.68 20.73
C THR A 750 45.10 -17.97 21.77
N VAL A 751 45.39 -18.85 22.72
CA VAL A 751 44.39 -19.57 23.54
C VAL A 751 43.90 -18.78 24.76
N GLY A 752 42.57 -18.70 24.90
CA GLY A 752 41.83 -18.95 26.15
C GLY A 752 41.18 -20.34 26.07
N ASN A 753 40.86 -20.99 27.20
CA ASN A 753 40.40 -22.39 27.25
C ASN A 753 39.16 -22.61 26.35
N PHE A 754 39.27 -23.43 25.29
CA PHE A 754 38.14 -23.79 24.42
C PHE A 754 38.00 -25.30 24.22
N THR A 755 36.77 -25.76 23.98
CA THR A 755 36.43 -27.16 23.69
C THR A 755 35.93 -27.26 22.25
N VAL A 756 36.53 -28.14 21.44
CA VAL A 756 36.05 -28.48 20.10
C VAL A 756 35.29 -29.79 20.20
N GLU A 757 34.01 -29.81 19.83
CA GLU A 757 33.21 -31.03 19.72
C GLU A 757 33.00 -31.36 18.24
N LEU A 758 33.67 -32.41 17.76
CA LEU A 758 33.55 -32.91 16.41
C LEU A 758 32.64 -34.13 16.41
N SER A 759 31.58 -34.15 15.59
CA SER A 759 30.72 -35.35 15.44
C SER A 759 31.24 -36.33 14.38
N SER A 760 32.06 -35.88 13.41
CA SER A 760 32.88 -36.71 12.51
C SER A 760 33.90 -35.84 11.74
N MET A 761 34.99 -36.42 11.22
CA MET A 761 35.96 -35.78 10.31
C MET A 761 36.10 -36.61 9.03
N ASN A 762 35.95 -35.97 7.85
CA ASN A 762 36.25 -36.56 6.55
C ASN A 762 37.26 -35.68 5.80
N LEU A 763 38.42 -36.24 5.44
CA LEU A 763 39.46 -35.60 4.65
C LEU A 763 39.22 -35.95 3.17
N VAL A 764 38.93 -34.94 2.33
CA VAL A 764 38.70 -35.15 0.89
C VAL A 764 39.96 -34.78 0.12
N GLU A 765 40.34 -35.65 -0.81
CA GLU A 765 41.53 -35.55 -1.67
C GLU A 765 41.49 -34.27 -2.55
N GLY A 766 42.58 -33.48 -2.52
CA GLY A 766 42.81 -32.37 -3.48
C GLY A 766 42.85 -30.95 -2.93
N GLY A 767 42.67 -30.73 -1.61
CA GLY A 767 42.95 -29.43 -0.98
C GLY A 767 44.37 -29.41 -0.41
N GLU A 768 45.16 -28.35 -0.66
CA GLU A 768 46.45 -28.18 0.01
C GLU A 768 46.25 -28.25 1.53
N GLY A 769 46.89 -29.24 2.15
CA GLY A 769 46.51 -29.80 3.44
C GLY A 769 46.68 -28.86 4.64
N LEU A 770 45.90 -29.14 5.69
CA LEU A 770 46.11 -28.63 7.05
C LEU A 770 47.57 -28.74 7.46
N ALA A 771 48.24 -27.60 7.69
CA ALA A 771 49.67 -27.59 8.03
C ALA A 771 49.96 -27.93 9.51
N ALA A 772 49.08 -27.61 10.47
CA ALA A 772 49.19 -28.07 11.86
C ALA A 772 47.99 -27.64 12.72
N ILE A 773 47.64 -28.42 13.74
CA ILE A 773 46.90 -27.93 14.92
C ILE A 773 47.95 -27.58 15.98
N ILE A 774 48.33 -26.31 16.09
CA ILE A 774 49.27 -25.84 17.12
C ILE A 774 48.45 -25.33 18.32
N MET A 775 48.39 -26.11 19.39
CA MET A 775 47.86 -25.66 20.68
C MET A 775 48.99 -25.17 21.58
N THR A 776 49.08 -23.87 21.81
CA THR A 776 49.94 -23.29 22.85
C THR A 776 49.13 -23.16 24.16
N GLY A 777 48.90 -24.32 24.81
CA GLY A 777 48.13 -24.44 26.05
C GLY A 777 46.67 -24.87 25.83
N GLY A 778 46.07 -25.55 26.82
CA GLY A 778 44.71 -26.14 26.77
C GLY A 778 44.70 -27.67 26.59
N THR A 779 43.56 -28.30 26.91
CA THR A 779 43.33 -29.76 26.77
C THR A 779 42.39 -30.01 25.60
N LEU A 780 42.79 -30.88 24.65
CA LEU A 780 41.91 -31.37 23.58
C LEU A 780 41.11 -32.57 24.11
N ASN A 781 39.85 -32.36 24.50
CA ASN A 781 38.96 -33.45 24.94
C ASN A 781 38.21 -34.04 23.74
N LEU A 782 38.60 -35.23 23.31
CA LEU A 782 37.86 -36.04 22.35
C LEU A 782 36.85 -36.90 23.14
N LEU A 783 35.55 -36.60 23.05
CA LEU A 783 34.53 -37.43 23.69
C LEU A 783 34.27 -38.72 22.90
N ASN A 784 33.92 -39.79 23.63
CA ASN A 784 33.70 -41.16 23.16
C ASN A 784 33.25 -41.30 21.69
N GLY A 785 34.08 -41.96 20.87
CA GLY A 785 33.69 -42.45 19.54
C GLY A 785 34.18 -41.63 18.34
N LEU A 786 35.14 -40.71 18.48
CA LEU A 786 35.77 -40.04 17.33
C LEU A 786 36.84 -40.94 16.69
N THR A 787 36.56 -41.47 15.49
CA THR A 787 37.56 -42.12 14.63
C THR A 787 38.30 -41.05 13.83
N LEU A 788 39.64 -41.04 13.89
CA LEU A 788 40.50 -40.23 13.04
C LEU A 788 40.92 -41.07 11.82
N ASP A 789 40.22 -40.94 10.70
CA ASP A 789 40.53 -41.67 9.47
C ASP A 789 41.58 -40.91 8.64
N ILE A 790 42.78 -41.49 8.51
CA ILE A 790 43.91 -40.95 7.74
C ILE A 790 44.16 -41.71 6.43
N SER A 791 43.29 -42.67 6.07
CA SER A 791 43.48 -43.60 4.94
C SER A 791 43.54 -42.93 3.55
N GLY A 792 43.07 -41.68 3.44
CA GLY A 792 43.08 -40.89 2.20
C GLY A 792 44.41 -40.17 1.89
N ILE A 793 45.43 -40.24 2.75
CA ILE A 793 46.69 -39.47 2.60
C ILE A 793 47.79 -40.39 2.05
N ALA A 794 47.64 -40.86 0.81
CA ALA A 794 48.61 -41.80 0.24
C ALA A 794 49.85 -41.14 -0.40
N ASN A 795 49.90 -39.82 -0.64
CA ASN A 795 51.01 -39.20 -1.38
C ASN A 795 51.25 -37.71 -1.04
N ALA A 796 51.64 -37.37 0.20
CA ALA A 796 52.19 -36.06 0.52
C ALA A 796 53.70 -36.18 0.77
N ALA A 797 54.50 -35.36 0.09
CA ALA A 797 55.97 -35.43 0.10
C ALA A 797 56.64 -34.73 1.29
N ASP A 798 55.89 -34.27 2.30
CA ASP A 798 56.42 -33.58 3.48
C ASP A 798 55.89 -34.16 4.79
N THR A 799 56.71 -34.09 5.84
CA THR A 799 56.46 -34.70 7.16
C THR A 799 55.28 -34.06 7.90
N MET A 800 54.25 -34.84 8.22
CA MET A 800 53.21 -34.45 9.18
C MET A 800 53.65 -34.79 10.61
N SER A 801 53.55 -33.83 11.54
CA SER A 801 53.85 -34.05 12.96
C SER A 801 52.62 -33.75 13.82
N PHE A 802 52.23 -34.68 14.69
CA PHE A 802 51.14 -34.51 15.67
C PHE A 802 51.62 -34.92 17.06
N LYS A 803 51.24 -34.15 18.10
CA LYS A 803 51.56 -34.44 19.51
C LYS A 803 50.25 -34.54 20.31
N ILE A 804 49.87 -35.77 20.68
CA ILE A 804 48.71 -36.06 21.53
C ILE A 804 49.22 -36.17 22.97
N MET A 805 48.77 -35.31 23.88
CA MET A 805 49.30 -35.25 25.25
C MET A 805 48.44 -35.98 26.30
N ASP A 806 47.20 -36.37 25.97
CA ASP A 806 46.37 -37.25 26.81
C ASP A 806 45.24 -37.88 25.97
N ILE A 807 44.96 -39.17 26.15
CA ILE A 807 43.75 -39.86 25.69
C ILE A 807 43.12 -40.48 26.93
N SER A 808 42.49 -39.66 27.76
CA SER A 808 41.70 -40.17 28.88
C SER A 808 40.28 -40.49 28.40
N GLY A 809 40.12 -41.68 27.80
CA GLY A 809 38.79 -42.31 27.60
C GLY A 809 38.35 -42.68 26.18
N GLY A 810 39.19 -42.51 25.14
CA GLY A 810 38.87 -42.92 23.75
C GLY A 810 39.74 -44.08 23.23
N THR A 811 39.29 -44.77 22.17
CA THR A 811 40.08 -45.76 21.40
C THR A 811 40.47 -45.19 20.03
N LEU A 812 41.72 -45.42 19.62
CA LEU A 812 42.23 -45.10 18.28
C LEU A 812 42.12 -46.35 17.41
N GLU A 813 41.24 -46.35 16.39
CA GLU A 813 41.06 -47.49 15.47
C GLU A 813 41.52 -47.12 14.05
N GLY A 814 42.17 -48.06 13.35
CA GLY A 814 42.64 -47.88 11.96
C GLY A 814 44.12 -48.16 11.70
N LEU A 815 44.90 -48.47 12.74
CA LEU A 815 46.32 -48.87 12.58
C LEU A 815 46.40 -50.39 12.56
N SER A 816 46.82 -50.97 11.43
CA SER A 816 46.79 -52.43 11.24
C SER A 816 48.16 -53.10 11.30
N SER A 817 49.26 -52.34 11.23
CA SER A 817 50.60 -52.85 11.50
C SER A 817 51.63 -51.73 11.75
N ALA A 818 52.83 -52.10 12.18
CA ALA A 818 53.96 -51.18 12.36
C ALA A 818 54.45 -50.50 11.06
N GLU A 819 53.94 -50.90 9.88
CA GLU A 819 54.30 -50.33 8.58
C GLU A 819 53.64 -48.96 8.32
N ASP A 820 52.67 -48.56 9.15
CA ASP A 820 51.98 -47.27 9.05
C ASP A 820 52.83 -46.07 9.56
N PHE A 821 54.05 -46.31 10.05
CA PHE A 821 55.03 -45.28 10.41
C PHE A 821 56.11 -45.16 9.32
N SER A 822 56.11 -44.05 8.56
CA SER A 822 57.27 -43.66 7.75
C SER A 822 58.15 -42.69 8.56
N MET A 823 59.34 -43.15 8.96
CA MET A 823 60.38 -42.24 9.46
C MET A 823 61.11 -41.66 8.25
N ALA A 824 61.11 -40.33 8.13
CA ALA A 824 61.81 -39.65 7.03
C ALA A 824 63.27 -40.11 6.94
N ASP A 825 63.77 -40.30 5.71
CA ASP A 825 65.03 -40.91 5.26
C ASP A 825 66.37 -40.40 5.88
N ALA A 826 66.30 -39.60 6.94
CA ALA A 826 67.45 -39.00 7.63
C ALA A 826 67.84 -39.67 8.95
N ALA A 827 67.22 -40.78 9.36
CA ALA A 827 67.64 -41.57 10.53
C ALA A 827 68.12 -42.96 10.10
N HIS A 828 69.40 -43.10 9.77
CA HIS A 828 70.01 -44.42 9.59
C HIS A 828 69.87 -45.26 10.89
N ASP A 829 69.33 -46.46 10.74
CA ASP A 829 69.35 -47.61 11.67
C ASP A 829 68.37 -47.65 12.87
N TRP A 830 67.24 -46.94 12.84
CA TRP A 830 66.16 -47.14 13.83
C TRP A 830 64.99 -47.92 13.21
N ASN A 831 64.76 -49.16 13.65
CA ASN A 831 63.60 -49.97 13.26
C ASN A 831 62.51 -49.92 14.35
N VAL A 832 61.25 -49.80 13.94
CA VAL A 832 60.09 -50.01 14.81
C VAL A 832 59.96 -51.53 15.06
N LEU A 833 60.02 -51.97 16.31
CA LEU A 833 60.04 -53.39 16.65
C LEU A 833 58.67 -53.93 17.09
N ASP A 834 57.86 -53.11 17.77
CA ASP A 834 56.55 -53.55 18.27
C ASP A 834 55.62 -52.37 18.55
N TYR A 835 54.31 -52.60 18.42
CA TYR A 835 53.24 -51.68 18.77
C TYR A 835 52.24 -52.39 19.70
N ASP A 836 52.24 -52.00 20.97
CA ASP A 836 51.31 -52.55 21.96
C ASP A 836 49.96 -51.84 21.86
N THR A 837 48.98 -52.53 21.28
CA THR A 837 47.61 -52.03 21.07
C THR A 837 46.83 -51.81 22.36
N SER A 838 47.32 -52.29 23.51
CA SER A 838 46.67 -52.09 24.81
C SER A 838 47.18 -50.87 25.57
N THR A 839 48.37 -50.35 25.23
CA THR A 839 49.00 -49.22 25.92
C THR A 839 49.36 -48.04 25.00
N GLY A 840 49.34 -48.23 23.68
CA GLY A 840 49.67 -47.19 22.69
C GLY A 840 51.16 -46.85 22.62
N ILE A 841 52.03 -47.67 23.22
CA ILE A 841 53.48 -47.46 23.27
C ILE A 841 54.13 -48.07 22.01
N VAL A 842 54.92 -47.26 21.29
CA VAL A 842 55.76 -47.69 20.16
C VAL A 842 57.17 -47.98 20.65
N THR A 843 57.67 -49.19 20.40
CA THR A 843 59.03 -49.60 20.79
C THR A 843 59.99 -49.48 19.62
N LEU A 844 61.03 -48.66 19.75
CA LEU A 844 62.06 -48.46 18.74
C LEU A 844 63.34 -49.22 19.10
N SER A 845 64.04 -49.78 18.12
CA SER A 845 65.38 -50.33 18.33
C SER A 845 66.41 -49.21 18.51
N VAL A 846 67.16 -49.23 19.61
CA VAL A 846 68.36 -48.38 19.76
C VAL A 846 69.55 -49.10 19.09
N PRO A 847 70.33 -48.44 18.21
CA PRO A 847 71.51 -49.08 17.61
C PRO A 847 72.55 -49.40 18.70
N GLU A 848 73.04 -50.65 18.76
CA GLU A 848 74.12 -51.00 19.69
C GLU A 848 75.40 -50.19 19.38
N PRO A 849 76.13 -49.69 20.40
CA PRO A 849 77.51 -49.24 20.20
C PRO A 849 78.36 -50.46 19.83
N SER A 850 79.13 -50.35 18.73
CA SER A 850 79.98 -51.41 18.20
C SER A 850 80.70 -52.21 19.30
N SER A 851 80.35 -53.50 19.40
CA SER A 851 80.77 -54.47 20.42
C SER A 851 82.27 -54.84 20.38
N ALA A 852 83.10 -54.08 19.66
CA ALA A 852 84.54 -54.25 19.62
C ALA A 852 85.32 -53.41 20.65
N LEU A 853 84.72 -52.39 21.29
CA LEU A 853 85.50 -51.42 22.11
C LEU A 853 85.18 -51.35 23.62
N LEU A 854 84.11 -51.98 24.14
CA LEU A 854 83.74 -51.89 25.58
C LEU A 854 83.68 -53.23 26.36
N GLY A 855 83.66 -54.38 25.68
CA GLY A 855 83.64 -55.71 26.33
C GLY A 855 84.98 -56.16 26.92
N LEU A 856 86.11 -55.66 26.40
CA LEU A 856 87.46 -56.00 26.89
C LEU A 856 87.86 -55.26 28.18
N LEU A 857 87.13 -54.21 28.57
CA LEU A 857 87.43 -53.38 29.76
C LEU A 857 86.47 -53.60 30.95
N GLY A 858 85.32 -54.27 30.78
CA GLY A 858 84.35 -54.50 31.88
C GLY A 858 84.42 -55.89 32.55
N MET A 859 84.81 -56.94 31.81
CA MET A 859 84.96 -58.30 32.36
C MET A 859 86.16 -58.43 33.33
N ALA A 860 87.05 -57.44 33.36
CA ALA A 860 88.12 -57.32 34.35
C ALA A 860 87.65 -56.85 35.74
N ALA A 861 86.40 -56.38 35.91
CA ALA A 861 85.96 -55.76 37.16
C ALA A 861 84.94 -56.57 38.00
N LEU A 862 84.26 -57.59 37.46
CA LEU A 862 83.14 -58.23 38.17
C LEU A 862 83.22 -59.74 38.41
N LEU A 863 84.20 -60.45 37.84
CA LEU A 863 84.45 -61.86 38.18
C LEU A 863 85.50 -62.05 39.29
N THR A 864 86.10 -60.98 39.81
CA THR A 864 86.95 -60.97 41.01
C THR A 864 86.17 -60.93 42.33
N MET A 865 84.83 -60.92 42.37
CA MET A 865 84.11 -60.71 43.63
C MET A 865 82.87 -61.56 43.94
N ARG A 866 82.73 -62.79 43.40
CA ARG A 866 81.96 -63.85 44.12
C ARG A 866 82.01 -65.25 43.48
N ARG A 867 83.09 -66.00 43.75
CA ARG A 867 83.03 -67.43 44.16
C ARG A 867 84.43 -67.93 44.53
N ARG A 868 84.71 -67.94 45.85
CA ARG A 868 85.59 -68.85 46.61
C ARG A 868 87.04 -69.04 46.14
N GLY A 869 87.98 -68.66 47.02
CA GLY A 869 89.38 -69.11 47.02
C GLY A 869 90.33 -68.00 46.65
#